data_AF-A0A9C9JRA9-F1
#
_entry.id   AF-A0A9C9JRA9-F1
#
_cell.length_a   1.000
_cell.length_b   1.000
_cell.length_c   1.000
_cell.angle_alpha   90.00
_cell.angle_beta   90.00
_cell.angle_gamma   90.00
#
_symmetry.space_group_name_H-M   'P 1'
#
loop_
_entity.id
_entity.type
_entity.pdbx_description
1 polymer ?
#
loop_
_entity_poly.entity_id
_entity_poly.type
_entity_poly.pdbx_seq_one_letter_code
_entity_poly.pdbx_strand_id
1 'polypeptide(L)'
;MMKYFIILSMSICLIINCESSNRKIKLASFSSNQTNTSVTASSTIRISPQEQSSIAITYFSNETGDPALEWLKRGLSDMFVTELSQSPYLNIVSMTSLAELAEQANLSEKDIFKPAIAIDLAKRAKTDLLLSGKFYQVKDSMYIEVKLTDTHSQHYVRKEVVSGLGMEQLFAMVDNLSEKVRSNIRGDLKVVQSDPINLIEMTTSVEAFRCYSSALENREKFFHGKSEEWIEKAVKADTNFAAGYLLMAEIKFNLGKRDDAQKAVTAARRKIDKLSQAQKYKLELLELRFDYSREKHITKLKQAIEEFPSNVDFHLELGRIYREIGEFEEALEQFEIVKEFRPNQKTIYNDLAYIYALLQDYKTGLAYINTYKKMAPDEPNPFDSAGEILMFAGRLEEAIPQLKTALSIDPTFYHSAEKLGRIYTELGDYDNAFKYLKIAEQYAEIEKMAQVIKWRYVHAYWKSGQIENALQIIDEIEEDISHKIKLASTDIAHHRAFIYHSIGEKEKANLAYQKCFDAFAARFDSITHYYDIDRLAGILLLSDLNPQKVISFLTKLQNTIKDDKSQTLLNLTMGLMALRNEEAELAKKYLTKDQKLQIQLIAEDRNEKWNNVWKYIFIALTDKNSPIDAKAYSDEMIRLAEENNREDLLLIGKIISALHYQNDNNIEQAEEIFSELGIPKETKWQVSGPYFDKNSFSYDHTFQPELTGNNKQNWHFINDGIQDGYLDFNQNFSKSDWATAYAQTYVYVPEEHSVEIRIGSDESFKLWLNDNLVLSRYLESDIPFDDATVKVVLRPGYNKLMIKVINRIHEWGFLCRITDEHGNG
;
A
#
# COMPACT_ATOMS: atom_id res chain seq x y z
N MET A 1 -29.11 -12.43 -13.01
CA MET A 1 -28.29 -11.32 -13.58
C MET A 1 -27.86 -10.30 -12.51
N MET A 2 -28.76 -9.81 -11.64
CA MET A 2 -28.44 -8.92 -10.49
C MET A 2 -27.27 -9.45 -9.61
N LYS A 3 -27.38 -10.69 -9.14
CA LYS A 3 -26.38 -11.38 -8.30
C LYS A 3 -24.97 -11.50 -8.91
N TYR A 4 -24.84 -11.44 -10.23
CA TYR A 4 -23.58 -11.63 -10.96
C TYR A 4 -22.75 -10.34 -11.09
N PHE A 5 -23.33 -9.19 -10.77
CA PHE A 5 -22.75 -7.86 -11.01
C PHE A 5 -21.83 -7.37 -9.88
N ILE A 6 -22.02 -7.86 -8.66
CA ILE A 6 -21.20 -7.63 -7.45
C ILE A 6 -19.71 -7.98 -7.70
N ILE A 7 -19.45 -8.91 -8.62
CA ILE A 7 -18.11 -9.40 -8.96
C ILE A 7 -17.29 -8.38 -9.78
N LEU A 8 -17.94 -7.48 -10.54
CA LEU A 8 -17.26 -6.69 -11.57
C LEU A 8 -16.93 -5.25 -11.17
N SER A 9 -17.72 -4.60 -10.30
CA SER A 9 -17.39 -3.26 -9.78
C SER A 9 -15.99 -3.24 -9.13
N MET A 10 -15.65 -4.34 -8.46
CA MET A 10 -14.38 -4.51 -7.76
C MET A 10 -13.16 -4.77 -8.67
N SER A 11 -13.36 -5.40 -9.83
CA SER A 11 -12.27 -5.65 -10.79
C SER A 11 -11.76 -4.35 -11.43
N ILE A 12 -12.62 -3.33 -11.50
CA ILE A 12 -12.33 -2.03 -12.13
C ILE A 12 -11.64 -1.09 -11.14
N CYS A 13 -12.10 -1.04 -9.88
CA CYS A 13 -11.40 -0.31 -8.83
C CYS A 13 -10.03 -0.90 -8.53
N LEU A 14 -9.86 -2.23 -8.65
CA LEU A 14 -8.54 -2.86 -8.60
C LEU A 14 -7.61 -2.38 -9.70
N ILE A 15 -8.02 -2.24 -10.97
CA ILE A 15 -7.07 -1.84 -12.04
C ILE A 15 -6.79 -0.33 -12.01
N ILE A 16 -7.75 0.48 -11.56
CA ILE A 16 -7.58 1.93 -11.38
C ILE A 16 -6.79 2.26 -10.09
N ASN A 17 -6.84 1.41 -9.05
CA ASN A 17 -6.04 1.54 -7.80
C ASN A 17 -4.78 0.65 -7.74
N CYS A 18 -4.61 -0.35 -8.61
CA CYS A 18 -3.43 -1.22 -8.60
C CYS A 18 -2.31 -0.61 -9.42
N GLU A 19 -1.51 0.23 -8.78
CA GLU A 19 -0.06 0.10 -8.93
C GLU A 19 0.72 0.06 -7.61
N SER A 20 0.05 -0.02 -6.46
CA SER A 20 0.73 -0.26 -5.17
C SER A 20 -0.06 -1.15 -4.23
N SER A 21 -0.12 -2.46 -4.54
CA SER A 21 -0.15 -3.57 -3.55
C SER A 21 -0.74 -4.83 -4.19
N ASN A 22 0.10 -5.55 -4.93
CA ASN A 22 0.04 -7.00 -4.77
C ASN A 22 0.50 -7.25 -3.33
N ARG A 23 -0.27 -8.00 -2.53
CA ARG A 23 0.18 -8.93 -1.45
C ARG A 23 -0.71 -8.85 -0.17
N LYS A 24 -0.56 -9.91 0.64
CA LYS A 24 -1.47 -10.57 1.59
C LYS A 24 -1.67 -9.78 2.89
N ILE A 25 -2.86 -9.77 3.48
CA ILE A 25 -3.13 -9.09 4.77
C ILE A 25 -3.41 -10.13 5.84
N LYS A 26 -2.52 -10.38 6.82
CA LYS A 26 -2.92 -10.97 8.11
C LYS A 26 -3.46 -9.86 9.01
N LEU A 27 -4.64 -10.04 9.59
CA LEU A 27 -5.10 -9.25 10.73
C LEU A 27 -5.02 -10.14 11.98
N ALA A 28 -4.10 -9.83 12.88
CA ALA A 28 -4.11 -10.35 14.25
C ALA A 28 -4.77 -9.32 15.18
N SER A 29 -5.62 -9.81 16.08
CA SER A 29 -6.33 -9.00 17.06
C SER A 29 -5.39 -8.34 18.07
N PHE A 30 -5.54 -7.04 18.27
CA PHE A 30 -4.96 -6.32 19.39
C PHE A 30 -5.68 -6.74 20.69
N SER A 31 -5.03 -7.58 21.50
CA SER A 31 -5.30 -7.62 22.93
C SER A 31 -4.12 -6.99 23.68
N SER A 32 -4.41 -5.87 24.34
CA SER A 32 -3.51 -5.28 25.31
C SER A 32 -3.44 -6.21 26.53
N ASN A 33 -2.47 -7.12 26.58
CA ASN A 33 -2.12 -7.80 27.82
C ASN A 33 -0.60 -7.97 27.94
N GLN A 34 -0.05 -7.23 28.90
CA GLN A 34 1.25 -7.53 29.49
C GLN A 34 1.19 -8.92 30.13
N THR A 35 1.71 -9.95 29.48
CA THR A 35 2.15 -11.16 30.18
C THR A 35 3.27 -11.87 29.44
N ASN A 36 4.38 -12.08 30.17
CA ASN A 36 5.49 -12.96 29.83
C ASN A 36 4.99 -14.36 29.42
N THR A 37 5.17 -14.76 28.16
CA THR A 37 5.25 -16.18 27.80
C THR A 37 6.27 -16.42 26.69
N SER A 38 7.20 -17.31 27.01
CA SER A 38 8.30 -17.80 26.19
C SER A 38 7.76 -18.64 25.03
N VAL A 39 7.98 -18.19 23.80
CA VAL A 39 7.87 -19.02 22.59
C VAL A 39 9.29 -19.24 22.06
N THR A 40 9.63 -20.51 21.84
CA THR A 40 10.92 -20.98 21.34
C THR A 40 11.17 -20.48 19.91
N ALA A 41 11.83 -19.33 19.80
CA ALA A 41 12.36 -18.80 18.56
C ALA A 41 13.63 -19.55 18.14
N SER A 42 13.71 -19.88 16.84
CA SER A 42 14.97 -20.22 16.17
C SER A 42 16.00 -19.14 16.53
N SER A 43 17.12 -19.57 17.09
CA SER A 43 18.20 -18.73 17.62
C SER A 43 18.90 -17.94 16.51
N THR A 44 18.26 -16.87 16.06
CA THR A 44 18.94 -15.75 15.38
C THR A 44 19.55 -14.90 16.48
N ILE A 45 20.86 -14.70 16.41
CA ILE A 45 21.60 -13.85 17.34
C ILE A 45 21.12 -12.41 17.11
N ARG A 46 20.09 -11.96 17.85
CA ARG A 46 19.77 -10.53 17.96
C ARG A 46 20.87 -9.90 18.83
N ILE A 47 21.87 -9.30 18.18
CA ILE A 47 22.79 -8.39 18.88
C ILE A 47 21.97 -7.15 19.22
N SER A 48 21.84 -6.83 20.51
CA SER A 48 21.07 -5.65 20.93
C SER A 48 21.82 -4.36 20.55
N PRO A 49 21.13 -3.24 20.25
CA PRO A 49 21.79 -1.96 19.96
C PRO A 49 22.71 -1.47 21.09
N GLN A 50 22.52 -1.97 22.31
CA GLN A 50 23.38 -1.72 23.47
C GLN A 50 24.76 -2.42 23.40
N GLU A 51 24.92 -3.40 22.50
CA GLU A 51 26.17 -4.14 22.28
C GLU A 51 26.97 -3.64 21.06
N GLN A 52 26.45 -2.65 20.31
CA GLN A 52 27.13 -2.04 19.17
C GLN A 52 27.63 -0.64 19.49
N SER A 53 28.81 -0.27 19.00
CA SER A 53 29.30 1.11 19.11
C SER A 53 28.67 1.96 18.02
N SER A 54 28.40 3.23 18.33
CA SER A 54 27.81 4.19 17.41
C SER A 54 28.64 5.46 17.30
N ILE A 55 28.81 5.97 16.09
CA ILE A 55 29.64 7.14 15.82
C ILE A 55 28.92 8.15 14.92
N ALA A 56 28.81 9.38 15.41
CA ALA A 56 28.42 10.54 14.64
C ALA A 56 29.64 11.13 13.92
N ILE A 57 29.52 11.46 12.64
CA ILE A 57 30.59 12.09 11.86
C ILE A 57 30.12 13.46 11.39
N THR A 58 30.86 14.52 11.73
CA THR A 58 30.57 15.88 11.25
C THR A 58 31.40 16.24 10.02
N TYR A 59 31.01 17.31 9.33
CA TYR A 59 31.90 17.94 8.36
C TYR A 59 33.21 18.40 9.00
N PHE A 60 34.26 18.37 8.18
CA PHE A 60 35.58 18.85 8.55
C PHE A 60 35.64 20.37 8.42
N SER A 61 36.52 21.03 9.18
CA SER A 61 36.85 22.44 8.95
C SER A 61 38.03 22.59 7.99
N ASN A 62 37.90 23.52 7.05
CA ASN A 62 38.97 23.95 6.17
C ASN A 62 39.79 25.06 6.86
N GLU A 63 41.03 24.75 7.26
CA GLU A 63 41.97 25.71 7.85
C GLU A 63 43.12 26.05 6.87
N THR A 64 42.99 25.69 5.59
CA THR A 64 43.99 26.02 4.55
C THR A 64 43.89 27.47 4.06
N GLY A 65 42.69 28.05 4.14
CA GLY A 65 42.37 29.35 3.52
C GLY A 65 42.14 29.29 2.01
N ASP A 66 42.22 28.12 1.38
CA ASP A 66 41.97 27.92 -0.06
C ASP A 66 40.50 27.55 -0.32
N PRO A 67 39.71 28.41 -1.01
CA PRO A 67 38.34 28.11 -1.39
C PRO A 67 38.20 26.89 -2.31
N ALA A 68 39.23 26.55 -3.09
CA ALA A 68 39.21 25.39 -3.98
C ALA A 68 39.13 24.05 -3.22
N LEU A 69 39.49 24.06 -1.93
CA LEU A 69 39.46 22.89 -1.05
C LEU A 69 38.20 22.82 -0.17
N GLU A 70 37.26 23.76 -0.28
CA GLU A 70 36.04 23.76 0.54
C GLU A 70 35.20 22.49 0.42
N TRP A 71 35.20 21.85 -0.75
CA TRP A 71 34.47 20.61 -0.96
C TRP A 71 34.95 19.47 -0.04
N LEU A 72 36.22 19.51 0.41
CA LEU A 72 36.79 18.48 1.31
C LEU A 72 36.14 18.46 2.69
N LYS A 73 35.47 19.55 3.10
CA LYS A 73 34.70 19.55 4.35
C LYS A 73 33.68 18.41 4.39
N ARG A 74 32.96 18.23 3.27
CA ARG A 74 32.04 17.11 3.05
C ARG A 74 32.77 15.88 2.52
N GLY A 75 33.66 16.05 1.55
CA GLY A 75 34.39 14.94 0.92
C GLY A 75 35.09 14.04 1.93
N LEU A 76 35.79 14.60 2.92
CA LEU A 76 36.42 13.83 3.99
C LEU A 76 35.38 13.09 4.86
N SER A 77 34.27 13.74 5.21
CA SER A 77 33.18 13.09 5.94
C SER A 77 32.63 11.88 5.18
N ASP A 78 32.36 12.02 3.88
CA ASP A 78 31.84 10.93 3.05
C ASP A 78 32.87 9.80 2.87
N MET A 79 34.16 10.12 2.83
CA MET A 79 35.25 9.14 2.84
C MET A 79 35.29 8.34 4.15
N PHE A 80 35.21 9.01 5.31
CA PHE A 80 35.14 8.33 6.61
C PHE A 80 33.87 7.50 6.78
N VAL A 81 32.71 7.99 6.32
CA VAL A 81 31.48 7.20 6.29
C VAL A 81 31.70 5.95 5.43
N THR A 82 32.29 6.07 4.24
CA THR A 82 32.56 4.95 3.33
C THR A 82 33.47 3.88 3.97
N GLU A 83 34.54 4.29 4.64
CA GLU A 83 35.48 3.39 5.33
C GLU A 83 34.86 2.72 6.56
N LEU A 84 34.25 3.53 7.44
CA LEU A 84 33.81 3.06 8.75
C LEU A 84 32.51 2.24 8.67
N SER A 85 31.65 2.49 7.67
CA SER A 85 30.45 1.68 7.41
C SER A 85 30.72 0.24 6.95
N GLN A 86 31.98 -0.12 6.66
CA GLN A 86 32.35 -1.49 6.34
C GLN A 86 32.38 -2.40 7.59
N SER A 87 32.37 -1.83 8.79
CA SER A 87 32.31 -2.60 10.03
C SER A 87 30.86 -2.98 10.36
N PRO A 88 30.54 -4.28 10.55
CA PRO A 88 29.19 -4.70 10.91
C PRO A 88 28.77 -4.32 12.33
N TYR A 89 29.73 -3.92 13.17
CA TYR A 89 29.51 -3.59 14.58
C TYR A 89 29.47 -2.09 14.87
N LEU A 90 29.53 -1.25 13.83
CA LEU A 90 29.60 0.20 13.97
C LEU A 90 28.43 0.87 13.26
N ASN A 91 27.51 1.44 14.05
CA ASN A 91 26.45 2.28 13.49
C ASN A 91 27.00 3.68 13.16
N ILE A 92 26.94 4.07 11.88
CA ILE A 92 27.37 5.39 11.42
C ILE A 92 26.17 6.31 11.29
N VAL A 93 26.23 7.44 12.01
CA VAL A 93 25.34 8.59 11.81
C VAL A 93 26.12 9.65 11.03
N SER A 94 25.68 9.91 9.79
CA SER A 94 26.33 10.88 8.91
C SER A 94 25.97 12.32 9.30
N MET A 95 26.74 13.27 8.78
CA MET A 95 26.48 14.69 8.97
C MET A 95 25.10 15.10 8.45
N THR A 96 24.57 14.46 7.40
CA THR A 96 23.23 14.75 6.88
C THR A 96 22.17 14.54 7.96
N SER A 97 22.24 13.44 8.71
CA SER A 97 21.34 13.18 9.84
C SER A 97 21.54 14.16 11.01
N LEU A 98 22.77 14.65 11.21
CA LEU A 98 23.03 15.70 12.22
C LEU A 98 22.52 17.07 11.78
N ALA A 99 22.55 17.37 10.47
CA ALA A 99 22.02 18.60 9.91
C ALA A 99 20.50 18.65 10.03
N GLU A 100 19.80 17.54 9.78
CA GLU A 100 18.36 17.41 10.03
C GLU A 100 18.01 17.70 11.50
N LEU A 101 18.79 17.16 12.43
CA LEU A 101 18.65 17.46 13.86
C LEU A 101 18.92 18.92 14.21
N ALA A 102 19.90 19.54 13.55
CA ALA A 102 20.25 20.94 13.77
C ALA A 102 19.15 21.87 13.27
N GLU A 103 18.61 21.58 12.10
CA GLU A 103 17.48 22.30 11.51
C GLU A 103 16.24 22.23 12.40
N GLN A 104 15.91 21.04 12.93
CA GLN A 104 14.83 20.87 13.92
C GLN A 104 15.07 21.69 15.20
N ALA A 105 16.32 21.96 15.54
CA ALA A 105 16.70 22.80 16.67
C ALA A 105 16.82 24.31 16.31
N ASN A 106 16.44 24.71 15.09
CA ASN A 106 16.61 26.05 14.54
C ASN A 106 18.08 26.54 14.57
N LEU A 107 19.02 25.63 14.33
CA LEU A 107 20.45 25.92 14.27
C LEU A 107 20.89 26.05 12.81
N SER A 108 21.76 27.02 12.52
CA SER A 108 22.35 27.12 11.19
C SER A 108 23.42 26.05 10.98
N GLU A 109 23.74 25.73 9.73
CA GLU A 109 24.83 24.81 9.40
C GLU A 109 26.18 25.25 10.03
N LYS A 110 26.40 26.57 10.16
CA LYS A 110 27.58 27.14 10.81
C LYS A 110 27.64 26.84 12.31
N ASP A 111 26.48 26.69 12.95
CA ASP A 111 26.40 26.39 14.38
C ASP A 111 26.84 24.96 14.69
N ILE A 112 26.64 24.02 13.75
CA ILE A 112 26.99 22.61 13.93
C ILE A 112 28.49 22.41 14.16
N PHE A 113 29.33 23.29 13.59
CA PHE A 113 30.78 23.25 13.79
C PHE A 113 31.23 23.72 15.18
N LYS A 114 30.33 24.27 16.01
CA LYS A 114 30.66 24.62 17.40
C LYS A 114 30.73 23.32 18.21
N PRO A 115 31.84 23.02 18.90
CA PRO A 115 32.04 21.72 19.57
C PRO A 115 30.91 21.31 20.51
N ALA A 116 30.39 22.25 21.31
CA ALA A 116 29.29 21.99 22.23
C ALA A 116 27.99 21.60 21.50
N ILE A 117 27.72 22.21 20.35
CA ILE A 117 26.54 21.93 19.53
C ILE A 117 26.70 20.58 18.82
N ALA A 118 27.86 20.31 18.21
CA ALA A 118 28.16 19.01 17.61
C ALA A 118 27.96 17.85 18.59
N ILE A 119 28.43 18.01 19.84
CA ILE A 119 28.26 17.01 20.90
C ILE A 119 26.77 16.87 21.28
N ASP A 120 26.03 17.98 21.39
CA ASP A 120 24.59 17.93 21.68
C ASP A 120 23.81 17.21 20.57
N LEU A 121 24.11 17.49 19.30
CA LEU A 121 23.49 16.82 18.16
C LEU A 121 23.86 15.34 18.12
N ALA A 122 25.11 14.98 18.38
CA ALA A 122 25.55 13.59 18.48
C ALA A 122 24.84 12.83 19.62
N LYS A 123 24.59 13.48 20.76
CA LYS A 123 23.77 12.93 21.86
C LYS A 123 22.32 12.73 21.45
N ARG A 124 21.71 13.70 20.77
CA ARG A 124 20.33 13.60 20.25
C ARG A 124 20.20 12.50 19.20
N ALA A 125 21.26 12.27 18.43
CA ALA A 125 21.39 11.14 17.51
C ALA A 125 21.67 9.80 18.21
N LYS A 126 21.76 9.78 19.55
CA LYS A 126 22.04 8.60 20.38
C LYS A 126 23.33 7.87 19.99
N THR A 127 24.38 8.63 19.69
CA THR A 127 25.70 8.08 19.34
C THR A 127 26.63 8.04 20.55
N ASP A 128 27.53 7.06 20.63
CA ASP A 128 28.53 6.92 21.71
C ASP A 128 29.73 7.86 21.51
N LEU A 129 30.11 8.04 20.25
CA LEU A 129 31.28 8.82 19.84
C LEU A 129 30.91 9.87 18.81
N LEU A 130 31.61 10.99 18.86
CA LEU A 130 31.62 12.02 17.83
C LEU A 130 33.01 12.08 17.19
N LEU A 131 33.07 11.83 15.88
CA LEU A 131 34.23 12.12 15.03
C LEU A 131 34.08 13.52 14.43
N SER A 132 34.98 14.40 14.84
CA SER A 132 35.14 15.73 14.26
C SER A 132 36.55 15.86 13.72
N GLY A 133 36.74 16.73 12.73
CA GLY A 133 38.06 16.87 12.15
C GLY A 133 38.28 18.19 11.45
N LYS A 134 39.54 18.41 11.07
CA LYS A 134 39.99 19.59 10.34
C LYS A 134 41.14 19.23 9.43
N PHE A 135 41.33 20.03 8.40
CA PHE A 135 42.47 19.89 7.51
C PHE A 135 43.13 21.24 7.26
N TYR A 136 44.45 21.23 7.13
CA TYR A 136 45.29 22.41 6.92
C TYR A 136 46.52 22.04 6.08
N GLN A 137 47.19 23.05 5.54
CA GLN A 137 48.36 22.86 4.69
C GLN A 137 49.56 23.60 5.26
N VAL A 138 50.71 22.93 5.29
CA VAL A 138 52.00 23.52 5.67
C VAL A 138 52.99 23.21 4.56
N LYS A 139 53.41 24.23 3.82
CA LYS A 139 54.21 24.09 2.59
C LYS A 139 53.51 23.16 1.60
N ASP A 140 54.17 22.07 1.18
CA ASP A 140 53.66 21.11 0.20
C ASP A 140 52.90 19.93 0.85
N SER A 141 52.80 19.93 2.18
CA SER A 141 52.16 18.85 2.94
C SER A 141 50.76 19.26 3.43
N MET A 142 49.79 18.40 3.17
CA MET A 142 48.45 18.47 3.73
C MET A 142 48.40 17.66 5.02
N TYR A 143 47.67 18.17 6.00
CA TYR A 143 47.44 17.52 7.30
C TYR A 143 45.95 17.31 7.50
N ILE A 144 45.58 16.11 7.95
CA ILE A 144 44.21 15.80 8.39
C ILE A 144 44.28 15.44 9.86
N GLU A 145 43.52 16.18 10.66
CA GLU A 145 43.35 15.95 12.09
C GLU A 145 41.94 15.44 12.33
N VAL A 146 41.82 14.33 13.06
CA VAL A 146 40.55 13.80 13.55
C VAL A 146 40.57 13.70 15.06
N LYS A 147 39.40 13.87 15.64
CA LYS A 147 39.18 13.92 17.08
C LYS A 147 37.95 13.11 17.42
N LEU A 148 38.15 12.14 18.31
CA LEU A 148 37.10 11.31 18.87
C LEU A 148 36.72 11.85 20.25
N THR A 149 35.44 12.15 20.40
CA THR A 149 34.86 12.69 21.64
C THR A 149 33.78 11.74 22.13
N ASP A 150 33.82 11.36 23.40
CA ASP A 150 32.78 10.57 24.05
C ASP A 150 31.58 11.47 24.30
N THR A 151 30.44 11.12 23.72
CA THR A 151 29.24 11.97 23.77
C THR A 151 28.70 12.04 25.19
N HIS A 152 28.75 10.96 25.98
CA HIS A 152 28.15 10.88 27.31
C HIS A 152 28.92 11.69 28.36
N SER A 153 30.23 11.46 28.46
CA SER A 153 31.12 12.07 29.45
C SER A 153 31.61 13.46 29.05
N GLN A 154 31.48 13.84 27.77
CA GLN A 154 32.06 15.05 27.16
C GLN A 154 33.59 15.16 27.30
N HIS A 155 34.26 14.09 27.73
CA HIS A 155 35.71 14.04 27.82
C HIS A 155 36.32 13.60 26.49
N TYR A 156 37.48 14.17 26.15
CA TYR A 156 38.21 13.78 24.96
C TYR A 156 38.69 12.35 25.07
N VAL A 157 38.40 11.56 24.04
CA VAL A 157 38.89 10.20 23.95
C VAL A 157 40.26 10.22 23.28
N ARG A 158 40.38 10.87 22.11
CA ARG A 158 41.64 10.88 21.35
C ARG A 158 41.70 11.92 20.25
N LYS A 159 42.93 12.21 19.82
CA LYS A 159 43.27 13.02 18.64
C LYS A 159 44.31 12.27 17.82
N GLU A 160 44.08 12.17 16.53
CA GLU A 160 44.99 11.57 15.56
C GLU A 160 45.27 12.58 14.45
N VAL A 161 46.51 12.61 13.96
CA VAL A 161 46.93 13.49 12.88
C VAL A 161 47.79 12.68 11.91
N VAL A 162 47.57 12.88 10.62
CA VAL A 162 48.45 12.38 9.55
C VAL A 162 48.72 13.49 8.56
N SER A 163 49.88 13.39 7.93
CA SER A 163 50.32 14.27 6.87
C SER A 163 50.65 13.50 5.60
N GLY A 164 50.44 14.14 4.45
CA GLY A 164 50.81 13.60 3.15
C GLY A 164 51.21 14.70 2.18
N LEU A 165 51.94 14.33 1.12
CA LEU A 165 52.34 15.25 0.06
C LEU A 165 51.18 15.47 -0.91
N GLY A 166 50.57 16.65 -0.85
CA GLY A 166 49.47 17.05 -1.73
C GLY A 166 48.21 16.16 -1.69
N MET A 167 47.33 16.36 -2.68
CA MET A 167 46.05 15.66 -2.81
C MET A 167 46.18 14.20 -3.25
N GLU A 168 47.32 13.80 -3.82
CA GLU A 168 47.57 12.44 -4.30
C GLU A 168 47.59 11.42 -3.16
N GLN A 169 47.98 11.85 -1.95
CA GLN A 169 48.01 10.99 -0.77
C GLN A 169 46.70 11.03 0.04
N LEU A 170 45.66 11.73 -0.44
CA LEU A 170 44.43 11.95 0.31
C LEU A 170 43.79 10.65 0.81
N PHE A 171 43.59 9.68 -0.08
CA PHE A 171 42.98 8.40 0.28
C PHE A 171 43.83 7.63 1.29
N ALA A 172 45.14 7.50 1.05
CA ALA A 172 46.05 6.83 2.00
C ALA A 172 46.06 7.48 3.39
N MET A 173 45.91 8.81 3.47
CA MET A 173 45.76 9.51 4.75
C MET A 173 44.45 9.14 5.46
N VAL A 174 43.34 9.08 4.72
CA VAL A 174 42.03 8.71 5.29
C VAL A 174 41.98 7.23 5.67
N ASP A 175 42.57 6.34 4.88
CA ASP A 175 42.68 4.90 5.17
C ASP A 175 43.42 4.70 6.51
N ASN A 176 44.56 5.38 6.68
CA ASN A 176 45.34 5.33 7.93
C ASN A 176 44.54 5.86 9.15
N LEU A 177 43.82 6.97 8.99
CA LEU A 177 42.98 7.50 10.06
C LEU A 177 41.82 6.57 10.39
N SER A 178 41.18 5.98 9.38
CA SER A 178 40.03 5.08 9.57
C SER A 178 40.44 3.81 10.30
N GLU A 179 41.62 3.26 10.00
CA GLU A 179 42.22 2.17 10.76
C GLU A 179 42.45 2.55 12.24
N LYS A 180 43.07 3.72 12.49
CA LYS A 180 43.28 4.23 13.86
C LYS A 180 41.97 4.50 14.59
N VAL A 181 40.93 4.99 13.91
CA VAL A 181 39.60 5.19 14.51
C VAL A 181 39.01 3.84 14.91
N ARG A 182 39.02 2.85 14.00
CA ARG A 182 38.51 1.49 14.28
C ARG A 182 39.21 0.82 15.45
N SER A 183 40.53 0.90 15.53
CA SER A 183 41.31 0.28 16.61
C SER A 183 41.04 0.86 18.00
N ASN A 184 40.43 2.05 18.08
CA ASN A 184 40.18 2.77 19.33
C ASN A 184 38.72 2.73 19.80
N ILE A 185 37.81 2.14 19.03
CA ILE A 185 36.42 1.88 19.45
C ILE A 185 36.44 0.63 20.36
N ARG A 186 35.76 0.70 21.53
CA ARG A 186 35.93 -0.22 22.68
C ARG A 186 36.03 -1.71 22.32
N GLY A 187 37.04 -2.37 22.90
CA GLY A 187 37.15 -3.77 23.36
C GLY A 187 36.48 -4.88 22.55
N ASP A 188 37.31 -5.74 21.93
CA ASP A 188 36.92 -7.05 21.38
C ASP A 188 35.78 -7.02 20.36
N LEU A 189 35.77 -6.05 19.45
CA LEU A 189 35.07 -6.23 18.18
C LEU A 189 35.68 -7.46 17.50
N LYS A 190 34.94 -8.56 17.50
CA LYS A 190 35.30 -9.80 16.79
C LYS A 190 35.79 -9.40 15.41
N VAL A 191 36.99 -9.88 15.09
CA VAL A 191 37.69 -9.68 13.82
C VAL A 191 36.68 -9.65 12.67
N VAL A 192 36.64 -8.53 11.95
CA VAL A 192 35.90 -8.41 10.69
C VAL A 192 36.32 -9.62 9.84
N GLN A 193 35.38 -10.48 9.46
CA GLN A 193 35.74 -11.71 8.72
C GLN A 193 36.28 -11.41 7.31
N SER A 194 36.09 -10.18 6.81
CA SER A 194 36.68 -9.69 5.56
C SER A 194 37.53 -8.44 5.83
N ASP A 195 38.73 -8.38 5.24
CA ASP A 195 39.54 -7.17 5.29
C ASP A 195 38.77 -6.03 4.61
N PRO A 196 38.67 -4.85 5.25
CA PRO A 196 38.00 -3.69 4.66
C PRO A 196 38.73 -3.27 3.39
N ILE A 197 37.97 -2.88 2.36
CA ILE A 197 38.54 -2.32 1.13
C ILE A 197 38.85 -0.86 1.38
N ASN A 198 40.12 -0.49 1.30
CA ASN A 198 40.56 0.89 1.46
C ASN A 198 40.06 1.78 0.32
N LEU A 199 39.93 3.08 0.54
CA LEU A 199 39.47 4.03 -0.49
C LEU A 199 40.37 4.02 -1.72
N ILE A 200 41.69 3.87 -1.52
CA ILE A 200 42.66 3.80 -2.62
C ILE A 200 42.43 2.60 -3.56
N GLU A 201 41.82 1.52 -3.03
CA GLU A 201 41.45 0.33 -3.81
C GLU A 201 40.13 0.56 -4.56
N MET A 202 39.21 1.35 -3.98
CA MET A 202 37.93 1.74 -4.59
C MET A 202 38.12 2.72 -5.76
N THR A 203 38.92 3.77 -5.59
CA THR A 203 39.27 4.75 -6.62
C THR A 203 40.60 5.42 -6.34
N THR A 204 41.38 5.71 -7.39
CA THR A 204 42.61 6.50 -7.29
C THR A 204 42.38 7.97 -7.72
N SER A 205 41.15 8.32 -8.11
CA SER A 205 40.80 9.64 -8.62
C SER A 205 40.06 10.45 -7.57
N VAL A 206 40.73 11.45 -7.00
CA VAL A 206 40.12 12.43 -6.09
C VAL A 206 38.93 13.13 -6.75
N GLU A 207 39.03 13.43 -8.04
CA GLU A 207 37.95 14.07 -8.80
C GLU A 207 36.74 13.15 -8.96
N ALA A 208 36.96 11.85 -9.18
CA ALA A 208 35.87 10.87 -9.23
C ALA A 208 35.13 10.81 -7.88
N PHE A 209 35.87 10.77 -6.77
CA PHE A 209 35.26 10.77 -5.45
C PHE A 209 34.52 12.09 -5.13
N ARG A 210 35.08 13.24 -5.54
CA ARG A 210 34.40 14.54 -5.39
C ARG A 210 33.05 14.57 -6.10
N CYS A 211 33.01 14.08 -7.34
CA CYS A 211 31.76 13.95 -8.10
C CYS A 211 30.80 12.94 -7.46
N TYR A 212 31.30 11.83 -6.93
CA TYR A 212 30.49 10.83 -6.22
C TYR A 212 29.87 11.36 -4.93
N SER A 213 30.63 12.09 -4.12
CA SER A 213 30.14 12.79 -2.92
C SER A 213 29.05 13.82 -3.29
N SER A 214 29.23 14.54 -4.40
CA SER A 214 28.21 15.47 -4.91
C SER A 214 26.94 14.74 -5.39
N ALA A 215 27.08 13.55 -5.98
CA ALA A 215 25.94 12.73 -6.35
C ALA A 215 25.18 12.22 -5.11
N LEU A 216 25.89 11.74 -4.09
CA LEU A 216 25.29 11.34 -2.81
C LEU A 216 24.47 12.47 -2.18
N GLU A 217 25.02 13.70 -2.16
CA GLU A 217 24.31 14.88 -1.66
C GLU A 217 23.00 15.14 -2.39
N ASN A 218 23.03 15.15 -3.73
CA ASN A 218 21.84 15.44 -4.51
C ASN A 218 20.81 14.31 -4.40
N ARG A 219 21.27 13.06 -4.27
CA ARG A 219 20.40 11.90 -4.00
C ARG A 219 19.72 12.01 -2.64
N GLU A 220 20.44 12.41 -1.61
CA GLU A 220 19.88 12.64 -0.26
C GLU A 220 18.81 13.73 -0.26
N LYS A 221 18.99 14.77 -1.08
CA LYS A 221 18.00 15.84 -1.31
C LYS A 221 16.89 15.46 -2.31
N PHE A 222 16.81 14.18 -2.71
CA PHE A 222 15.88 13.67 -3.74
C PHE A 222 15.96 14.36 -5.11
N PHE A 223 17.04 15.10 -5.40
CA PHE A 223 17.31 15.70 -6.71
C PHE A 223 17.92 14.66 -7.66
N HIS A 224 17.16 13.63 -8.02
CA HIS A 224 17.63 12.47 -8.78
C HIS A 224 18.25 12.83 -10.14
N GLY A 225 17.72 13.83 -10.86
CA GLY A 225 18.31 14.30 -12.12
C GLY A 225 19.70 14.92 -11.95
N LYS A 226 19.88 15.82 -10.97
CA LYS A 226 21.20 16.39 -10.64
C LYS A 226 22.16 15.32 -10.14
N SER A 227 21.65 14.37 -9.36
CA SER A 227 22.43 13.24 -8.87
C SER A 227 22.96 12.36 -10.02
N GLU A 228 22.17 12.16 -11.08
CA GLU A 228 22.58 11.43 -12.28
C GLU A 228 23.74 12.14 -13.00
N GLU A 229 23.65 13.45 -13.19
CA GLU A 229 24.72 14.23 -13.84
C GLU A 229 26.06 14.13 -13.08
N TRP A 230 26.02 14.17 -11.75
CA TRP A 230 27.22 14.07 -10.92
C TRP A 230 27.81 12.66 -10.91
N ILE A 231 26.99 11.62 -10.84
CA ILE A 231 27.50 10.25 -10.82
C ILE A 231 28.10 9.85 -12.18
N GLU A 232 27.55 10.36 -13.29
CA GLU A 232 28.12 10.18 -14.63
C GLU A 232 29.51 10.84 -14.75
N LYS A 233 29.71 12.02 -14.16
CA LYS A 233 31.04 12.65 -14.07
C LYS A 233 32.00 11.81 -13.23
N ALA A 234 31.54 11.24 -12.12
CA ALA A 234 32.36 10.40 -11.25
C ALA A 234 32.91 9.17 -11.97
N VAL A 235 32.04 8.38 -12.61
CA VAL A 235 32.46 7.16 -13.34
C VAL A 235 33.26 7.47 -14.61
N LYS A 236 33.11 8.68 -15.18
CA LYS A 236 33.95 9.15 -16.29
C LYS A 236 35.35 9.55 -15.83
N ALA A 237 35.46 10.14 -14.64
CA ALA A 237 36.75 10.52 -14.04
C ALA A 237 37.55 9.31 -13.54
N ASP A 238 36.89 8.20 -13.19
CA ASP A 238 37.52 6.90 -12.95
C ASP A 238 36.60 5.75 -13.37
N THR A 239 36.91 5.15 -14.52
CA THR A 239 36.16 4.01 -15.06
C THR A 239 36.31 2.73 -14.24
N ASN A 240 37.22 2.70 -13.26
CA ASN A 240 37.40 1.60 -12.33
C ASN A 240 36.64 1.77 -11.02
N PHE A 241 35.92 2.88 -10.83
CA PHE A 241 35.22 3.18 -9.57
C PHE A 241 33.93 2.36 -9.43
N ALA A 242 34.05 1.15 -8.89
CA ALA A 242 32.94 0.20 -8.78
C ALA A 242 31.76 0.72 -7.95
N ALA A 243 32.04 1.38 -6.81
CA ALA A 243 31.00 2.00 -5.98
C ALA A 243 30.27 3.14 -6.71
N GLY A 244 30.96 3.86 -7.61
CA GLY A 244 30.35 4.86 -8.49
C GLY A 244 29.34 4.23 -9.46
N TYR A 245 29.68 3.09 -10.08
CA TYR A 245 28.74 2.35 -10.93
C TYR A 245 27.56 1.77 -10.15
N LEU A 246 27.77 1.31 -8.91
CA LEU A 246 26.70 0.81 -8.04
C LEU A 246 25.70 1.94 -7.71
N LEU A 247 26.19 3.10 -7.28
CA LEU A 247 25.34 4.26 -7.01
C LEU A 247 24.62 4.76 -8.29
N MET A 248 25.31 4.74 -9.44
CA MET A 248 24.69 5.07 -10.73
C MET A 248 23.54 4.12 -11.06
N ALA A 249 23.72 2.82 -10.80
CA ALA A 249 22.69 1.83 -11.04
C ALA A 249 21.45 2.08 -10.16
N GLU A 250 21.64 2.38 -8.87
CA GLU A 250 20.54 2.75 -7.97
C GLU A 250 19.79 3.99 -8.44
N ILE A 251 20.51 5.08 -8.78
CA ILE A 251 19.90 6.33 -9.25
C ILE A 251 19.11 6.11 -10.54
N LYS A 252 19.69 5.42 -11.53
CA LYS A 252 19.01 5.16 -12.81
C LYS A 252 17.83 4.20 -12.65
N PHE A 253 17.90 3.25 -11.72
CA PHE A 253 16.78 2.38 -11.41
C PHE A 253 15.60 3.19 -10.82
N ASN A 254 15.89 4.09 -9.89
CA ASN A 254 14.88 4.97 -9.28
C ASN A 254 14.25 5.95 -10.30
N LEU A 255 15.03 6.41 -11.28
CA LEU A 255 14.55 7.22 -12.41
C LEU A 255 13.76 6.41 -13.46
N GLY A 256 13.58 5.09 -13.27
CA GLY A 256 12.90 4.22 -14.23
C GLY A 256 13.72 3.88 -15.48
N LYS A 257 14.96 4.35 -15.59
CA LYS A 257 15.90 4.08 -16.69
C LYS A 257 16.51 2.68 -16.56
N ARG A 258 15.68 1.65 -16.64
CA ARG A 258 16.04 0.25 -16.33
C ARG A 258 17.20 -0.28 -17.16
N ASP A 259 17.25 -0.01 -18.45
CA ASP A 259 18.33 -0.49 -19.32
C ASP A 259 19.69 0.11 -18.93
N ASP A 260 19.73 1.40 -18.62
CA ASP A 260 20.96 2.06 -18.19
C ASP A 260 21.36 1.66 -16.77
N ALA A 261 20.38 1.43 -15.89
CA ALA A 261 20.62 0.84 -14.59
C ALA A 261 21.25 -0.56 -14.72
N GLN A 262 20.75 -1.42 -15.61
CA GLN A 262 21.29 -2.76 -15.87
C GLN A 262 22.73 -2.71 -16.43
N LYS A 263 23.02 -1.74 -17.31
CA LYS A 263 24.40 -1.49 -17.80
C LYS A 263 25.33 -1.11 -16.64
N ALA A 264 24.87 -0.24 -15.73
CA ALA A 264 25.61 0.19 -14.56
C ALA A 264 25.86 -0.98 -13.58
N VAL A 265 24.84 -1.81 -13.31
CA VAL A 265 24.97 -3.06 -12.53
C VAL A 265 26.04 -3.96 -13.13
N THR A 266 25.99 -4.18 -14.45
CA THR A 266 26.97 -5.02 -15.16
C THR A 266 28.39 -4.45 -15.03
N ALA A 267 28.54 -3.12 -15.11
CA ALA A 267 29.82 -2.45 -14.96
C ALA A 267 30.38 -2.53 -13.53
N ALA A 268 29.52 -2.47 -12.50
CA ALA A 268 29.87 -2.69 -11.11
C ALA A 268 30.26 -4.16 -10.85
N ARG A 269 29.48 -5.12 -11.37
CA ARG A 269 29.72 -6.57 -11.24
C ARG A 269 31.06 -7.00 -11.84
N ARG A 270 31.49 -6.38 -12.96
CA ARG A 270 32.82 -6.61 -13.55
C ARG A 270 33.99 -6.17 -12.65
N LYS A 271 33.71 -5.35 -11.63
CA LYS A 271 34.70 -4.76 -10.71
C LYS A 271 34.35 -5.08 -9.26
N ILE A 272 33.77 -6.27 -9.05
CA ILE A 272 33.26 -6.75 -7.76
C ILE A 272 34.35 -6.84 -6.68
N ASP A 273 35.59 -7.03 -7.10
CA ASP A 273 36.79 -7.05 -6.27
C ASP A 273 37.09 -5.70 -5.60
N LYS A 274 36.54 -4.61 -6.14
CA LYS A 274 36.67 -3.24 -5.59
C LYS A 274 35.47 -2.79 -4.74
N LEU A 275 34.54 -3.69 -4.46
CA LEU A 275 33.36 -3.42 -3.62
C LEU A 275 33.53 -4.02 -2.24
N SER A 276 33.26 -3.25 -1.20
CA SER A 276 33.21 -3.78 0.17
C SER A 276 32.14 -4.86 0.28
N GLN A 277 32.22 -5.72 1.29
CA GLN A 277 31.29 -6.83 1.43
C GLN A 277 29.82 -6.37 1.53
N ALA A 278 29.54 -5.27 2.26
CA ALA A 278 28.21 -4.65 2.27
C ALA A 278 27.77 -4.12 0.89
N GLN A 279 28.69 -3.56 0.10
CA GLN A 279 28.40 -3.12 -1.27
C GLN A 279 28.15 -4.30 -2.23
N LYS A 280 28.81 -5.44 -2.03
CA LYS A 280 28.51 -6.68 -2.77
C LYS A 280 27.08 -7.15 -2.52
N TYR A 281 26.62 -7.13 -1.26
CA TYR A 281 25.21 -7.38 -0.94
C TYR A 281 24.29 -6.38 -1.64
N LYS A 282 24.57 -5.07 -1.58
CA LYS A 282 23.77 -4.05 -2.28
C LYS A 282 23.69 -4.33 -3.79
N LEU A 283 24.79 -4.74 -4.43
CA LEU A 283 24.79 -5.11 -5.84
C LEU A 283 23.92 -6.35 -6.13
N GLU A 284 24.06 -7.41 -5.33
CA GLU A 284 23.25 -8.63 -5.48
C GLU A 284 21.75 -8.35 -5.26
N LEU A 285 21.42 -7.52 -4.27
CA LEU A 285 20.06 -7.08 -4.03
C LEU A 285 19.52 -6.29 -5.23
N LEU A 286 20.31 -5.37 -5.78
CA LEU A 286 19.90 -4.60 -6.95
C LEU A 286 19.68 -5.50 -8.19
N GLU A 287 20.51 -6.52 -8.41
CA GLU A 287 20.30 -7.54 -9.45
C GLU A 287 18.99 -8.30 -9.25
N LEU A 288 18.69 -8.72 -8.02
CA LEU A 288 17.46 -9.45 -7.71
C LEU A 288 16.19 -8.60 -7.93
N ARG A 289 16.30 -7.26 -7.90
CA ARG A 289 15.19 -6.37 -8.29
C ARG A 289 14.84 -6.48 -9.78
N PHE A 290 15.80 -6.81 -10.65
CA PHE A 290 15.54 -7.03 -12.08
C PHE A 290 14.94 -8.40 -12.36
N ASP A 291 15.29 -9.42 -11.56
CA ASP A 291 14.75 -10.78 -11.67
C ASP A 291 13.30 -10.92 -11.16
N TYR A 292 12.75 -9.88 -10.52
CA TYR A 292 11.42 -9.88 -9.87
C TYR A 292 11.20 -11.00 -8.84
N SER A 293 12.26 -11.70 -8.41
CA SER A 293 12.19 -12.81 -7.47
C SER A 293 12.27 -12.32 -6.03
N ARG A 294 11.10 -11.94 -5.50
CA ARG A 294 10.96 -11.33 -4.16
C ARG A 294 11.41 -12.24 -3.02
N GLU A 295 11.19 -13.55 -3.12
CA GLU A 295 11.63 -14.51 -2.09
C GLU A 295 13.16 -14.58 -2.00
N LYS A 296 13.84 -14.61 -3.15
CA LYS A 296 15.30 -14.55 -3.22
C LYS A 296 15.82 -13.23 -2.65
N HIS A 297 15.14 -12.13 -2.95
CA HIS A 297 15.47 -10.80 -2.43
C HIS A 297 15.39 -10.73 -0.91
N ILE A 298 14.30 -11.22 -0.31
CA ILE A 298 14.11 -11.30 1.15
C ILE A 298 15.18 -12.19 1.78
N THR A 299 15.45 -13.35 1.18
CA THR A 299 16.47 -14.28 1.68
C THR A 299 17.85 -13.64 1.68
N LYS A 300 18.20 -12.94 0.60
CA LYS A 300 19.47 -12.23 0.48
C LYS A 300 19.57 -11.05 1.46
N LEU A 301 18.49 -10.31 1.69
CA LEU A 301 18.44 -9.25 2.72
C LEU A 301 18.66 -9.80 4.11
N LYS A 302 18.03 -10.93 4.45
CA LYS A 302 18.23 -11.59 5.76
C LYS A 302 19.70 -12.00 5.95
N GLN A 303 20.34 -12.56 4.93
CA GLN A 303 21.77 -12.85 4.95
C GLN A 303 22.62 -11.58 5.16
N ALA A 304 22.28 -10.49 4.46
CA ALA A 304 22.97 -9.22 4.61
C ALA A 304 22.83 -8.64 6.03
N ILE A 305 21.67 -8.79 6.65
CA ILE A 305 21.39 -8.35 8.03
C ILE A 305 22.10 -9.24 9.06
N GLU A 306 22.20 -10.54 8.82
CA GLU A 306 22.97 -11.44 9.68
C GLU A 306 24.45 -11.05 9.73
N GLU A 307 25.01 -10.63 8.59
CA GLU A 307 26.41 -10.19 8.52
C GLU A 307 26.59 -8.73 8.96
N PHE A 308 25.64 -7.84 8.63
CA PHE A 308 25.66 -6.39 8.94
C PHE A 308 24.42 -5.96 9.74
N PRO A 309 24.28 -6.39 11.01
CA PRO A 309 23.07 -6.16 11.81
C PRO A 309 22.85 -4.69 12.21
N SER A 310 23.87 -3.83 12.07
CA SER A 310 23.77 -2.39 12.30
C SER A 310 23.40 -1.60 11.03
N ASN A 311 23.33 -2.26 9.87
CA ASN A 311 23.10 -1.57 8.60
C ASN A 311 21.61 -1.25 8.42
N VAL A 312 21.26 -0.04 8.82
CA VAL A 312 19.89 0.48 8.79
C VAL A 312 19.27 0.46 7.39
N ASP A 313 20.06 0.59 6.32
CA ASP A 313 19.54 0.56 4.95
C ASP A 313 18.94 -0.83 4.62
N PHE A 314 19.56 -1.92 5.11
CA PHE A 314 19.04 -3.28 4.90
C PHE A 314 17.75 -3.53 5.68
N HIS A 315 17.68 -3.06 6.93
CA HIS A 315 16.44 -3.13 7.71
C HIS A 315 15.31 -2.32 7.08
N LEU A 316 15.61 -1.11 6.60
CA LEU A 316 14.64 -0.26 5.91
C LEU A 316 14.12 -0.92 4.62
N GLU A 317 15.02 -1.50 3.82
CA GLU A 317 14.63 -2.21 2.59
C GLU A 317 13.78 -3.45 2.89
N LEU A 318 14.17 -4.24 3.90
CA LEU A 318 13.41 -5.41 4.32
C LEU A 318 12.03 -5.03 4.85
N GLY A 319 11.93 -3.99 5.68
CA GLY A 319 10.66 -3.48 6.19
C GLY A 319 9.74 -2.95 5.08
N ARG A 320 10.29 -2.25 4.08
CA ARG A 320 9.52 -1.81 2.90
C ARG A 320 9.02 -2.98 2.08
N ILE A 321 9.85 -4.00 1.86
CA ILE A 321 9.43 -5.22 1.19
C ILE A 321 8.34 -5.91 1.99
N TYR A 322 8.47 -6.02 3.31
CA TYR A 322 7.46 -6.61 4.18
C TYR A 322 6.12 -5.87 4.12
N ARG A 323 6.15 -4.53 4.18
CA ARG A 323 4.97 -3.69 3.96
C ARG A 323 4.35 -3.95 2.60
N GLU A 324 5.19 -4.00 1.55
CA GLU A 324 4.68 -4.35 0.22
C GLU A 324 4.03 -5.73 0.24
N ILE A 325 4.54 -6.74 0.99
CA ILE A 325 3.94 -8.10 1.09
C ILE A 325 2.69 -8.15 1.95
N GLY A 326 2.38 -7.06 2.65
CA GLY A 326 1.35 -6.99 3.67
C GLY A 326 1.66 -7.83 4.91
N GLU A 327 2.91 -8.24 5.09
CA GLU A 327 3.43 -8.78 6.35
C GLU A 327 3.76 -7.57 7.26
N PHE A 328 2.71 -6.94 7.79
CA PHE A 328 2.80 -5.64 8.46
C PHE A 328 3.52 -5.73 9.81
N GLU A 329 3.36 -6.83 10.55
CA GLU A 329 4.04 -7.06 11.82
C GLU A 329 5.56 -7.13 11.62
N GLU A 330 6.03 -7.93 10.66
CA GLU A 330 7.45 -8.01 10.31
C GLU A 330 7.98 -6.67 9.80
N ALA A 331 7.17 -5.91 9.04
CA ALA A 331 7.54 -4.58 8.60
C ALA A 331 7.72 -3.62 9.78
N LEU A 332 6.79 -3.63 10.75
CA LEU A 332 6.85 -2.83 11.96
C LEU A 332 8.08 -3.20 12.80
N GLU A 333 8.42 -4.49 12.95
CA GLU A 333 9.64 -4.90 13.65
C GLU A 333 10.90 -4.30 13.01
N GLN A 334 11.01 -4.35 11.68
CA GLN A 334 12.17 -3.77 10.99
C GLN A 334 12.19 -2.24 11.12
N PHE A 335 11.04 -1.58 11.05
CA PHE A 335 10.96 -0.13 11.17
C PHE A 335 11.20 0.37 12.61
N GLU A 336 10.87 -0.41 13.63
CA GLU A 336 11.26 -0.12 15.01
C GLU A 336 12.78 -0.16 15.18
N ILE A 337 13.46 -1.14 14.57
CA ILE A 337 14.94 -1.19 14.54
C ILE A 337 15.51 0.06 13.86
N VAL A 338 14.96 0.45 12.70
CA VAL A 338 15.38 1.67 11.99
C VAL A 338 15.19 2.91 12.87
N LYS A 339 14.05 3.03 13.55
CA LYS A 339 13.73 4.14 14.46
C LYS A 339 14.64 4.16 15.70
N GLU A 340 15.10 3.00 16.17
CA GLU A 340 16.05 2.90 17.27
C GLU A 340 17.43 3.42 16.88
N PHE A 341 17.96 2.97 15.73
CA PHE A 341 19.28 3.37 15.23
C PHE A 341 19.32 4.77 14.62
N ARG A 342 18.24 5.21 13.97
CA ARG A 342 18.11 6.51 13.30
C ARG A 342 16.74 7.14 13.60
N PRO A 343 16.51 7.60 14.85
CA PRO A 343 15.22 8.18 15.25
C PRO A 343 14.82 9.42 14.45
N ASN A 344 15.77 10.08 13.77
CA ASN A 344 15.52 11.30 13.00
C ASN A 344 15.33 11.04 11.50
N GLN A 345 15.35 9.78 11.06
CA GLN A 345 15.14 9.44 9.65
C GLN A 345 13.67 9.65 9.28
N LYS A 346 13.33 10.88 8.85
CA LYS A 346 11.95 11.34 8.61
C LYS A 346 11.10 10.40 7.73
N THR A 347 11.72 9.75 6.74
CA THR A 347 11.02 8.82 5.82
C THR A 347 10.41 7.61 6.55
N ILE A 348 10.93 7.21 7.71
CA ILE A 348 10.38 6.09 8.48
C ILE A 348 8.97 6.38 9.00
N TYR A 349 8.69 7.64 9.34
CA TYR A 349 7.38 8.05 9.83
C TYR A 349 6.32 8.01 8.73
N ASN A 350 6.73 8.27 7.48
CA ASN A 350 5.87 8.03 6.33
C ASN A 350 5.59 6.54 6.16
N ASP A 351 6.65 5.71 6.21
CA ASP A 351 6.52 4.27 6.03
C ASP A 351 5.63 3.62 7.11
N LEU A 352 5.78 4.03 8.38
CA LEU A 352 4.90 3.66 9.49
C LEU A 352 3.46 4.12 9.27
N ALA A 353 3.27 5.37 8.86
CA ALA A 353 1.93 5.91 8.65
C ALA A 353 1.13 5.13 7.60
N TYR A 354 1.77 4.74 6.50
CA TYR A 354 1.13 3.89 5.49
C TYR A 354 0.81 2.49 6.01
N ILE A 355 1.65 1.89 6.86
CA ILE A 355 1.31 0.60 7.48
C ILE A 355 0.03 0.73 8.31
N TYR A 356 -0.05 1.73 9.20
CA TYR A 356 -1.25 1.93 10.01
C TYR A 356 -2.48 2.28 9.17
N ALA A 357 -2.32 3.02 8.06
CA ALA A 357 -3.40 3.27 7.12
C ALA A 357 -3.87 1.98 6.43
N LEU A 358 -2.97 1.08 6.03
CA LEU A 358 -3.32 -0.22 5.45
C LEU A 358 -3.98 -1.17 6.47
N LEU A 359 -3.62 -1.04 7.75
CA LEU A 359 -4.31 -1.67 8.88
C LEU A 359 -5.62 -0.97 9.25
N GLN A 360 -6.03 0.08 8.52
CA GLN A 360 -7.21 0.91 8.77
C GLN A 360 -7.21 1.68 10.11
N ASP A 361 -6.08 1.73 10.82
CA ASP A 361 -5.86 2.63 11.94
C ASP A 361 -5.38 4.00 11.44
N TYR A 362 -6.30 4.71 10.78
CA TYR A 362 -6.03 6.04 10.22
C TYR A 362 -5.65 7.07 11.28
N LYS A 363 -6.10 6.88 12.53
CA LYS A 363 -5.77 7.78 13.64
C LYS A 363 -4.28 7.72 13.95
N THR A 364 -3.74 6.52 14.11
CA THR A 364 -2.30 6.32 14.34
C THR A 364 -1.49 6.70 13.11
N GLY A 365 -1.97 6.35 11.91
CA GLY A 365 -1.34 6.76 10.64
C GLY A 365 -1.17 8.29 10.53
N LEU A 366 -2.24 9.05 10.79
CA LEU A 366 -2.20 10.51 10.78
C LEU A 366 -1.33 11.11 11.89
N ALA A 367 -1.22 10.44 13.06
CA ALA A 367 -0.30 10.87 14.12
C ALA A 367 1.17 10.78 13.67
N TYR A 368 1.54 9.70 12.97
CA TYR A 368 2.88 9.55 12.40
C TYR A 368 3.15 10.56 11.27
N ILE A 369 2.17 10.81 10.39
CA ILE A 369 2.28 11.89 9.40
C ILE A 369 2.45 13.26 10.03
N ASN A 370 1.76 13.54 11.14
CA ASN A 370 1.94 14.82 11.84
C ASN A 370 3.35 14.96 12.42
N THR A 371 3.97 13.85 12.84
CA THR A 371 5.39 13.83 13.20
C THR A 371 6.25 14.12 11.97
N TYR A 372 5.98 13.47 10.84
CA TYR A 372 6.71 13.68 9.59
C TYR A 372 6.65 15.14 9.12
N LYS A 373 5.46 15.77 9.14
CA LYS A 373 5.28 17.20 8.81
C LYS A 373 6.06 18.14 9.71
N LYS A 374 6.18 17.82 11.01
CA LYS A 374 6.99 18.63 11.94
C LYS A 374 8.47 18.52 11.63
N MET A 375 8.91 17.37 11.12
CA MET A 375 10.31 17.12 10.77
C MET A 375 10.69 17.67 9.38
N ALA A 376 9.72 17.85 8.49
CA ALA A 376 9.91 18.36 7.14
C ALA A 376 8.76 19.29 6.71
N PRO A 377 8.63 20.48 7.33
CA PRO A 377 7.53 21.40 7.05
C PRO A 377 7.62 22.08 5.68
N ASP A 378 8.79 22.04 5.05
CA ASP A 378 9.15 22.65 3.78
C ASP A 378 9.26 21.63 2.63
N GLU A 379 8.91 20.37 2.87
CA GLU A 379 8.86 19.33 1.83
C GLU A 379 7.40 19.06 1.40
N PRO A 380 7.14 18.78 0.11
CA PRO A 380 5.78 18.50 -0.36
C PRO A 380 5.28 17.12 0.11
N ASN A 381 6.18 16.13 0.24
CA ASN A 381 5.81 14.72 0.47
C ASN A 381 5.01 14.45 1.78
N PRO A 382 5.34 15.03 2.95
CA PRO A 382 4.54 14.84 4.16
C PRO A 382 3.08 15.30 4.03
N PHE A 383 2.82 16.35 3.26
CA PHE A 383 1.48 16.85 3.01
C PHE A 383 0.74 16.01 1.97
N ASP A 384 1.46 15.52 0.96
CA ASP A 384 0.94 14.56 -0.01
C ASP A 384 0.47 13.26 0.66
N SER A 385 1.32 12.66 1.48
CA SER A 385 1.00 11.43 2.22
C SER A 385 -0.12 11.64 3.22
N ALA A 386 -0.24 12.83 3.82
CA ALA A 386 -1.42 13.18 4.63
C ALA A 386 -2.70 13.18 3.81
N GLY A 387 -2.67 13.80 2.63
CA GLY A 387 -3.80 13.80 1.70
C GLY A 387 -4.21 12.39 1.31
N GLU A 388 -3.24 11.54 0.97
CA GLU A 388 -3.51 10.15 0.59
C GLU A 388 -4.05 9.29 1.75
N ILE A 389 -3.52 9.42 2.97
CA ILE A 389 -4.06 8.70 4.12
C ILE A 389 -5.46 9.20 4.46
N LEU A 390 -5.73 10.50 4.32
CA LEU A 390 -7.09 11.04 4.44
C LEU A 390 -8.00 10.51 3.34
N MET A 391 -7.50 10.32 2.11
CA MET A 391 -8.26 9.64 1.05
C MET A 391 -8.58 8.20 1.46
N PHE A 392 -7.64 7.41 1.97
CA PHE A 392 -7.91 6.05 2.46
C PHE A 392 -8.91 6.03 3.62
N ALA A 393 -8.86 7.02 4.50
CA ALA A 393 -9.83 7.22 5.56
C ALA A 393 -11.19 7.76 5.06
N GLY A 394 -11.28 8.07 3.77
CA GLY A 394 -12.45 8.62 3.11
C GLY A 394 -12.81 10.07 3.45
N ARG A 395 -11.85 10.81 4.00
CA ARG A 395 -11.97 12.22 4.41
C ARG A 395 -11.47 13.13 3.29
N LEU A 396 -12.14 13.11 2.13
CA LEU A 396 -11.65 13.75 0.91
C LEU A 396 -11.52 15.28 1.03
N GLU A 397 -12.49 15.93 1.65
CA GLU A 397 -12.52 17.37 1.86
C GLU A 397 -11.35 17.84 2.73
N GLU A 398 -10.93 17.02 3.70
CA GLU A 398 -9.74 17.28 4.52
C GLU A 398 -8.43 16.98 3.79
N ALA A 399 -8.44 16.08 2.81
CA ALA A 399 -7.27 15.77 1.99
C ALA A 399 -6.89 16.95 1.07
N ILE A 400 -7.88 17.65 0.50
CA ILE A 400 -7.68 18.78 -0.42
C ILE A 400 -6.69 19.85 0.11
N PRO A 401 -6.88 20.43 1.33
CA PRO A 401 -5.95 21.44 1.82
C PRO A 401 -4.54 20.90 2.05
N GLN A 402 -4.37 19.62 2.36
CA GLN A 402 -3.03 19.00 2.50
C GLN A 402 -2.34 18.92 1.13
N LEU A 403 -3.01 18.39 0.13
CA LEU A 403 -2.47 18.26 -1.23
C LEU A 403 -2.20 19.63 -1.87
N LYS A 404 -3.05 20.63 -1.61
CA LYS A 404 -2.79 22.01 -2.03
C LYS A 404 -1.58 22.62 -1.34
N THR A 405 -1.32 22.26 -0.08
CA THR A 405 -0.11 22.69 0.63
C THR A 405 1.13 22.10 -0.02
N ALA A 406 1.12 20.80 -0.36
CA ALA A 406 2.21 20.16 -1.11
C ALA A 406 2.53 20.90 -2.41
N LEU A 407 1.50 21.23 -3.21
CA LEU A 407 1.68 21.99 -4.47
C LEU A 407 2.07 23.46 -4.26
N SER A 408 1.80 24.05 -3.09
CA SER A 408 2.27 25.40 -2.76
C SER A 408 3.76 25.43 -2.41
N ILE A 409 4.28 24.34 -1.85
CA ILE A 409 5.70 24.12 -1.56
C ILE A 409 6.45 23.83 -2.85
N ASP A 410 5.95 22.87 -3.64
CA ASP A 410 6.50 22.50 -4.93
C ASP A 410 5.39 22.34 -5.99
N PRO A 411 5.21 23.33 -6.89
CA PRO A 411 4.21 23.26 -7.96
C PRO A 411 4.43 22.13 -8.97
N THR A 412 5.62 21.53 -9.00
CA THR A 412 5.98 20.42 -9.92
C THR A 412 5.69 19.04 -9.32
N PHE A 413 5.24 18.97 -8.06
CA PHE A 413 4.97 17.72 -7.36
C PHE A 413 3.69 17.03 -7.86
N TYR A 414 3.79 16.36 -9.01
CA TYR A 414 2.67 15.85 -9.78
C TYR A 414 1.79 14.84 -9.03
N HIS A 415 2.33 14.10 -8.05
CA HIS A 415 1.57 13.13 -7.24
C HIS A 415 0.38 13.79 -6.54
N SER A 416 0.57 14.98 -5.96
CA SER A 416 -0.52 15.70 -5.29
C SER A 416 -1.52 16.28 -6.27
N ALA A 417 -1.08 16.70 -7.46
CA ALA A 417 -1.97 17.15 -8.52
C ALA A 417 -2.85 16.00 -9.05
N GLU A 418 -2.29 14.82 -9.24
CA GLU A 418 -3.04 13.63 -9.65
C GLU A 418 -4.11 13.26 -8.61
N LYS A 419 -3.74 13.25 -7.32
CA LYS A 419 -4.67 12.98 -6.21
C LYS A 419 -5.77 14.02 -6.09
N LEU A 420 -5.47 15.31 -6.30
CA LEU A 420 -6.49 16.35 -6.38
C LEU A 420 -7.42 16.13 -7.57
N GLY A 421 -6.89 15.77 -8.74
CA GLY A 421 -7.69 15.41 -9.91
C GLY A 421 -8.68 14.28 -9.62
N ARG A 422 -8.22 13.24 -8.92
CA ARG A 422 -9.07 12.14 -8.45
C ARG A 422 -10.13 12.60 -7.45
N ILE A 423 -9.73 13.29 -6.38
CA ILE A 423 -10.67 13.77 -5.36
C ILE A 423 -11.76 14.64 -5.99
N TYR A 424 -11.39 15.59 -6.84
CA TYR A 424 -12.37 16.46 -7.49
C TYR A 424 -13.27 15.70 -8.47
N THR A 425 -12.78 14.63 -9.11
CA THR A 425 -13.63 13.71 -9.90
C THR A 425 -14.68 13.03 -9.05
N GLU A 426 -14.30 12.51 -7.87
CA GLU A 426 -15.23 11.85 -6.94
C GLU A 426 -16.26 12.83 -6.35
N LEU A 427 -15.85 14.08 -6.10
CA LEU A 427 -16.74 15.12 -5.57
C LEU A 427 -17.66 15.75 -6.65
N GLY A 428 -17.43 15.44 -7.94
CA GLY A 428 -18.20 15.98 -9.07
C GLY A 428 -17.76 17.38 -9.55
N ASP A 429 -16.66 17.93 -9.02
CA ASP A 429 -16.08 19.20 -9.47
C ASP A 429 -15.11 18.94 -10.63
N TYR A 430 -15.69 18.69 -11.80
CA TYR A 430 -14.92 18.27 -12.97
C TYR A 430 -13.98 19.36 -13.51
N ASP A 431 -14.32 20.64 -13.32
CA ASP A 431 -13.47 21.76 -13.72
C ASP A 431 -12.13 21.73 -12.97
N ASN A 432 -12.18 21.57 -11.64
CA ASN A 432 -10.97 21.40 -10.85
C ASN A 432 -10.30 20.05 -11.13
N ALA A 433 -11.07 18.98 -11.37
CA ALA A 433 -10.50 17.69 -11.73
C ALA A 433 -9.60 17.79 -12.96
N PHE A 434 -10.11 18.31 -14.08
CA PHE A 434 -9.33 18.47 -15.31
C PHE A 434 -8.18 19.47 -15.16
N LYS A 435 -8.37 20.54 -14.38
CA LYS A 435 -7.29 21.48 -14.06
C LYS A 435 -6.10 20.80 -13.40
N TYR A 436 -6.34 19.99 -12.37
CA TYR A 436 -5.27 19.33 -11.61
C TYR A 436 -4.68 18.13 -12.37
N LEU A 437 -5.48 17.39 -13.14
CA LEU A 437 -4.95 16.35 -14.04
C LEU A 437 -4.00 16.94 -15.09
N LYS A 438 -4.31 18.12 -15.63
CA LYS A 438 -3.42 18.82 -16.56
C LYS A 438 -2.08 19.24 -15.93
N ILE A 439 -2.11 19.68 -14.67
CA ILE A 439 -0.88 19.98 -13.93
C ILE A 439 -0.08 18.68 -13.73
N ALA A 440 -0.73 17.60 -13.33
CA ALA A 440 -0.07 16.31 -13.13
C ALA A 440 0.60 15.82 -14.43
N GLU A 441 -0.11 15.92 -15.56
CA GLU A 441 0.39 15.53 -16.88
C GLU A 441 1.62 16.35 -17.31
N GLN A 442 1.62 17.66 -17.06
CA GLN A 442 2.73 18.55 -17.41
C GLN A 442 4.05 18.18 -16.71
N TYR A 443 3.98 17.64 -15.50
CA TYR A 443 5.15 17.35 -14.66
C TYR A 443 5.40 15.86 -14.43
N ALA A 444 4.67 14.98 -15.11
CA ALA A 444 4.88 13.53 -15.00
C ALA A 444 6.27 13.15 -15.56
N GLU A 445 7.21 12.82 -14.67
CA GLU A 445 8.59 12.50 -15.05
C GLU A 445 8.77 11.08 -15.63
N ILE A 446 7.78 10.21 -15.42
CA ILE A 446 7.86 8.77 -15.73
C ILE A 446 6.76 8.41 -16.73
N GLU A 447 7.12 7.75 -17.85
CA GLU A 447 6.16 7.30 -18.89
C GLU A 447 4.98 6.50 -18.30
N LYS A 448 5.28 5.62 -17.33
CA LYS A 448 4.28 4.85 -16.60
C LYS A 448 3.24 5.73 -15.91
N MET A 449 3.68 6.83 -15.31
CA MET A 449 2.77 7.77 -14.64
C MET A 449 1.93 8.56 -15.64
N ALA A 450 2.49 8.91 -16.80
CA ALA A 450 1.71 9.54 -17.86
C ALA A 450 0.51 8.65 -18.27
N GLN A 451 0.71 7.33 -18.34
CA GLN A 451 -0.37 6.38 -18.59
C GLN A 451 -1.40 6.34 -17.45
N VAL A 452 -0.97 6.37 -16.19
CA VAL A 452 -1.89 6.47 -15.03
C VAL A 452 -2.76 7.73 -15.14
N ILE A 453 -2.18 8.86 -15.51
CA ILE A 453 -2.90 10.13 -15.67
C ILE A 453 -3.92 10.05 -16.82
N LYS A 454 -3.61 9.40 -17.94
CA LYS A 454 -4.59 9.14 -19.01
C LYS A 454 -5.80 8.36 -18.50
N TRP A 455 -5.59 7.32 -17.68
CA TRP A 455 -6.71 6.61 -17.03
C TRP A 455 -7.51 7.49 -16.07
N ARG A 456 -6.89 8.49 -15.43
CA ARG A 456 -7.63 9.49 -14.64
C ARG A 456 -8.50 10.39 -15.51
N TYR A 457 -8.03 10.77 -16.69
CA TYR A 457 -8.87 11.48 -17.66
C TYR A 457 -10.04 10.63 -18.15
N VAL A 458 -9.83 9.35 -18.47
CA VAL A 458 -10.93 8.42 -18.81
C VAL A 458 -11.97 8.41 -17.70
N HIS A 459 -11.53 8.29 -16.44
CA HIS A 459 -12.43 8.30 -15.30
C HIS A 459 -13.19 9.62 -15.17
N ALA A 460 -12.50 10.77 -15.25
CA ALA A 460 -13.13 12.09 -15.15
C ALA A 460 -14.11 12.37 -16.29
N TYR A 461 -13.77 11.99 -17.53
CA TYR A 461 -14.67 12.12 -18.68
C TYR A 461 -15.89 11.20 -18.57
N TRP A 462 -15.70 9.94 -18.15
CA TRP A 462 -16.80 9.03 -17.92
C TRP A 462 -17.76 9.55 -16.82
N LYS A 463 -17.23 9.97 -15.67
CA LYS A 463 -18.03 10.50 -14.55
C LYS A 463 -18.74 11.81 -14.88
N SER A 464 -18.12 12.67 -15.71
CA SER A 464 -18.76 13.90 -16.18
C SER A 464 -19.75 13.69 -17.34
N GLY A 465 -19.96 12.45 -17.78
CA GLY A 465 -20.87 12.12 -18.88
C GLY A 465 -20.33 12.41 -20.28
N GLN A 466 -19.05 12.81 -20.39
CA GLN A 466 -18.36 13.06 -21.66
C GLN A 466 -17.80 11.75 -22.25
N ILE A 467 -18.70 10.85 -22.61
CA ILE A 467 -18.37 9.46 -23.00
C ILE A 467 -17.47 9.42 -24.23
N GLU A 468 -17.69 10.27 -25.23
CA GLU A 468 -16.87 10.32 -26.45
C GLU A 468 -15.41 10.66 -26.13
N ASN A 469 -15.18 11.61 -25.21
CA ASN A 469 -13.83 11.98 -24.78
C ASN A 469 -13.18 10.83 -24.01
N ALA A 470 -13.92 10.14 -23.14
CA ALA A 470 -13.40 8.98 -22.42
C ALA A 470 -12.95 7.87 -23.40
N LEU A 471 -13.77 7.58 -24.41
CA LEU A 471 -13.46 6.58 -25.44
C LEU A 471 -12.29 7.00 -26.33
N GLN A 472 -12.17 8.29 -26.65
CA GLN A 472 -11.04 8.82 -27.41
C GLN A 472 -9.71 8.61 -26.65
N ILE A 473 -9.66 8.92 -25.35
CA ILE A 473 -8.45 8.68 -24.55
C ILE A 473 -8.14 7.18 -24.48
N ILE A 474 -9.15 6.30 -24.41
CA ILE A 474 -8.94 4.85 -24.49
C ILE A 474 -8.31 4.46 -25.83
N ASP A 475 -8.75 5.03 -26.95
CA ASP A 475 -8.16 4.77 -28.27
C ASP A 475 -6.68 5.23 -28.31
N GLU A 476 -6.36 6.40 -27.73
CA GLU A 476 -4.98 6.89 -27.61
C GLU A 476 -4.09 5.96 -26.76
N ILE A 477 -4.61 5.46 -25.64
CA ILE A 477 -3.91 4.47 -24.80
C ILE A 477 -3.67 3.18 -25.59
N GLU A 478 -4.66 2.73 -26.37
CA GLU A 478 -4.56 1.52 -27.19
C GLU A 478 -3.47 1.65 -28.27
N GLU A 479 -3.42 2.79 -28.96
CA GLU A 479 -2.38 3.09 -29.94
C GLU A 479 -0.98 3.07 -29.31
N ASP A 480 -0.79 3.76 -28.17
CA ASP A 480 0.48 3.82 -27.45
C ASP A 480 1.02 2.43 -27.04
N ILE A 481 0.12 1.54 -26.58
CA ILE A 481 0.52 0.25 -26.01
C ILE A 481 0.52 -0.88 -27.06
N SER A 482 -0.23 -0.74 -28.17
CA SER A 482 -0.31 -1.74 -29.24
C SER A 482 1.05 -2.12 -29.83
N HIS A 483 2.02 -1.20 -29.77
CA HIS A 483 3.40 -1.43 -30.21
C HIS A 483 4.30 -2.14 -29.18
N LYS A 484 3.89 -2.25 -27.91
CA LYS A 484 4.74 -2.69 -26.80
C LYS A 484 4.30 -4.00 -26.14
N ILE A 485 3.00 -4.26 -25.91
CA ILE A 485 2.55 -5.44 -25.14
C ILE A 485 1.15 -5.94 -25.58
N LYS A 486 1.04 -7.24 -25.92
CA LYS A 486 -0.23 -7.89 -26.32
C LYS A 486 -1.27 -8.04 -25.18
N LEU A 487 -0.83 -8.05 -23.91
CA LEU A 487 -1.70 -8.16 -22.73
C LEU A 487 -2.60 -6.93 -22.50
N ALA A 488 -2.19 -5.74 -22.96
CA ALA A 488 -2.92 -4.49 -22.70
C ALA A 488 -4.26 -4.39 -23.45
N SER A 489 -4.42 -5.11 -24.56
CA SER A 489 -5.66 -5.10 -25.36
C SER A 489 -6.85 -5.70 -24.60
N THR A 490 -6.61 -6.65 -23.69
CA THR A 490 -7.66 -7.24 -22.86
C THR A 490 -8.22 -6.22 -21.87
N ASP A 491 -7.35 -5.51 -21.16
CA ASP A 491 -7.76 -4.53 -20.15
C ASP A 491 -8.44 -3.32 -20.82
N ILE A 492 -7.94 -2.86 -21.96
CA ILE A 492 -8.57 -1.79 -22.75
C ILE A 492 -9.96 -2.18 -23.24
N ALA A 493 -10.11 -3.37 -23.84
CA ALA A 493 -11.41 -3.85 -24.30
C ALA A 493 -12.42 -4.00 -23.16
N HIS A 494 -11.93 -4.38 -21.96
CA HIS A 494 -12.76 -4.46 -20.76
C HIS A 494 -13.25 -3.08 -20.30
N HIS A 495 -12.39 -2.07 -20.19
CA HIS A 495 -12.81 -0.70 -19.83
C HIS A 495 -13.82 -0.14 -20.84
N ARG A 496 -13.62 -0.44 -22.13
CA ARG A 496 -14.55 -0.05 -23.20
C ARG A 496 -15.90 -0.75 -23.04
N ALA A 497 -15.91 -2.06 -22.75
CA ALA A 497 -17.13 -2.82 -22.50
C ALA A 497 -17.90 -2.26 -21.30
N PHE A 498 -17.18 -1.90 -20.24
CA PHE A 498 -17.76 -1.30 -19.05
C PHE A 498 -18.42 0.06 -19.35
N ILE A 499 -17.73 0.97 -20.06
CA ILE A 499 -18.31 2.27 -20.41
C ILE A 499 -19.60 2.07 -21.22
N TYR A 500 -19.58 1.21 -22.26
CA TYR A 500 -20.78 0.92 -23.04
C TYR A 500 -21.89 0.27 -22.21
N HIS A 501 -21.55 -0.62 -21.29
CA HIS A 501 -22.53 -1.24 -20.40
C HIS A 501 -23.18 -0.21 -19.48
N SER A 502 -22.38 0.69 -18.90
CA SER A 502 -22.84 1.73 -17.95
C SER A 502 -23.84 2.72 -18.57
N ILE A 503 -23.74 2.96 -19.88
CA ILE A 503 -24.66 3.86 -20.61
C ILE A 503 -25.80 3.11 -21.29
N GLY A 504 -25.95 1.80 -21.03
CA GLY A 504 -27.04 0.98 -21.58
C GLY A 504 -26.84 0.52 -23.02
N GLU A 505 -25.67 0.74 -23.62
CA GLU A 505 -25.32 0.36 -25.00
C GLU A 505 -24.93 -1.12 -25.09
N LYS A 506 -25.91 -2.00 -24.83
CA LYS A 506 -25.71 -3.46 -24.68
C LYS A 506 -25.01 -4.13 -25.85
N GLU A 507 -25.34 -3.75 -27.08
CA GLU A 507 -24.71 -4.35 -28.27
C GLU A 507 -23.22 -3.99 -28.37
N LYS A 508 -22.87 -2.73 -28.13
CA LYS A 508 -21.47 -2.27 -28.13
C LYS A 508 -20.69 -2.88 -26.96
N ALA A 509 -21.32 -3.00 -25.79
CA ALA A 509 -20.76 -3.68 -24.63
C ALA A 509 -20.44 -5.14 -24.94
N ASN A 510 -21.41 -5.89 -25.50
CA ASN A 510 -21.21 -7.28 -25.91
C ASN A 510 -20.15 -7.45 -26.99
N LEU A 511 -20.04 -6.53 -27.96
CA LEU A 511 -18.96 -6.54 -28.94
C LEU A 511 -17.58 -6.34 -28.29
N ALA A 512 -17.48 -5.45 -27.30
CA ALA A 512 -16.25 -5.22 -26.56
C ALA A 512 -15.90 -6.43 -25.65
N TYR A 513 -16.89 -7.05 -25.00
CA TYR A 513 -16.69 -8.31 -24.28
C TYR A 513 -16.23 -9.45 -25.21
N GLN A 514 -16.76 -9.54 -26.43
CA GLN A 514 -16.31 -10.51 -27.43
C GLN A 514 -14.84 -10.28 -27.80
N LYS A 515 -14.41 -9.03 -28.03
CA LYS A 515 -13.00 -8.70 -28.26
C LYS A 515 -12.12 -9.10 -27.07
N CYS A 516 -12.59 -8.86 -25.85
CA CYS A 516 -11.89 -9.23 -24.63
C CYS A 516 -11.72 -10.76 -24.53
N PHE A 517 -12.79 -11.51 -24.79
CA PHE A 517 -12.77 -12.97 -24.83
C PHE A 517 -11.84 -13.50 -25.93
N ASP A 518 -11.88 -12.93 -27.13
CA ASP A 518 -11.01 -13.34 -28.24
C ASP A 518 -9.53 -13.09 -27.93
N ALA A 519 -9.21 -11.98 -27.24
CA ALA A 519 -7.86 -11.69 -26.76
C ALA A 519 -7.39 -12.71 -25.71
N PHE A 520 -8.26 -13.07 -24.76
CA PHE A 520 -8.01 -14.17 -23.81
C PHE A 520 -7.77 -15.49 -24.54
N ALA A 521 -8.61 -15.81 -25.54
CA ALA A 521 -8.49 -17.04 -26.31
C ALA A 521 -7.20 -17.11 -27.13
N ALA A 522 -6.74 -15.99 -27.68
CA ALA A 522 -5.49 -15.91 -28.43
C ALA A 522 -4.24 -16.13 -27.56
N ARG A 523 -4.36 -16.00 -26.23
CA ARG A 523 -3.27 -16.21 -25.26
C ARG A 523 -3.53 -17.40 -24.34
N PHE A 524 -4.32 -18.38 -24.79
CA PHE A 524 -4.75 -19.53 -24.00
C PHE A 524 -3.62 -20.16 -23.16
N ASP A 525 -2.44 -20.40 -23.75
CA ASP A 525 -1.31 -21.05 -23.08
C ASP A 525 -0.70 -20.23 -21.93
N SER A 526 -0.99 -18.92 -21.86
CA SER A 526 -0.53 -18.02 -20.79
C SER A 526 -1.51 -17.90 -19.61
N ILE A 527 -2.70 -18.48 -19.72
CA ILE A 527 -3.70 -18.46 -18.65
C ILE A 527 -3.30 -19.53 -17.63
N THR A 528 -2.55 -19.12 -16.61
CA THR A 528 -1.99 -20.04 -15.61
C THR A 528 -2.36 -19.68 -14.17
N HIS A 529 -3.03 -18.55 -13.95
CA HIS A 529 -3.24 -18.00 -12.62
C HIS A 529 -4.71 -17.68 -12.34
N TYR A 530 -5.08 -17.82 -11.06
CA TYR A 530 -6.39 -17.50 -10.50
C TYR A 530 -6.98 -16.17 -10.99
N TYR A 531 -6.17 -15.11 -11.02
CA TYR A 531 -6.63 -13.76 -11.40
C TYR A 531 -7.06 -13.67 -12.86
N ASP A 532 -6.43 -14.42 -13.78
CA ASP A 532 -6.85 -14.44 -15.17
C ASP A 532 -8.22 -15.13 -15.33
N ILE A 533 -8.45 -16.15 -14.52
CA ILE A 533 -9.71 -16.92 -14.49
C ILE A 533 -10.83 -16.09 -13.86
N ASP A 534 -10.54 -15.35 -12.79
CA ASP A 534 -11.50 -14.44 -12.15
C ASP A 534 -11.94 -13.30 -13.08
N ARG A 535 -10.98 -12.66 -13.76
CA ARG A 535 -11.30 -11.66 -14.80
C ARG A 535 -12.15 -12.25 -15.92
N LEU A 536 -11.77 -13.44 -16.40
CA LEU A 536 -12.54 -14.15 -17.42
C LEU A 536 -13.96 -14.46 -16.93
N ALA A 537 -14.12 -14.94 -15.71
CA ALA A 537 -15.43 -15.23 -15.12
C ALA A 537 -16.34 -13.99 -15.10
N GLY A 538 -15.82 -12.84 -14.67
CA GLY A 538 -16.54 -11.57 -14.72
C GLY A 538 -17.02 -11.20 -16.13
N ILE A 539 -16.15 -11.30 -17.13
CA ILE A 539 -16.50 -11.04 -18.54
C ILE A 539 -17.62 -11.96 -19.01
N LEU A 540 -17.50 -13.26 -18.73
CA LEU A 540 -18.43 -14.28 -19.22
C LEU A 540 -19.82 -14.18 -18.57
N LEU A 541 -19.88 -13.86 -17.28
CA LEU A 541 -21.15 -13.78 -16.55
C LEU A 541 -21.96 -12.54 -16.93
N LEU A 542 -21.32 -11.47 -17.42
CA LEU A 542 -21.98 -10.22 -17.84
C LEU A 542 -22.28 -10.09 -19.33
N SER A 543 -21.72 -10.97 -20.16
CA SER A 543 -21.83 -10.87 -21.61
C SER A 543 -22.82 -11.89 -22.18
N ASP A 544 -23.43 -11.59 -23.32
CA ASP A 544 -24.25 -12.53 -24.10
C ASP A 544 -23.39 -13.25 -25.17
N LEU A 545 -22.23 -13.78 -24.75
CA LEU A 545 -21.35 -14.52 -25.65
C LEU A 545 -21.97 -15.88 -26.03
N ASN A 546 -21.57 -16.40 -27.19
CA ASN A 546 -22.04 -17.70 -27.66
C ASN A 546 -21.69 -18.82 -26.64
N PRO A 547 -22.68 -19.45 -25.98
CA PRO A 547 -22.42 -20.40 -24.90
C PRO A 547 -21.58 -21.60 -25.32
N GLN A 548 -21.75 -22.10 -26.55
CA GLN A 548 -21.01 -23.27 -27.04
C GLN A 548 -19.52 -22.96 -27.21
N LYS A 549 -19.18 -21.76 -27.72
CA LYS A 549 -17.78 -21.32 -27.86
C LYS A 549 -17.13 -21.18 -26.49
N VAL A 550 -17.84 -20.57 -25.54
CA VAL A 550 -17.33 -20.36 -24.17
C VAL A 550 -17.14 -21.70 -23.47
N ILE A 551 -18.12 -22.60 -23.50
CA ILE A 551 -18.02 -23.93 -22.88
C ILE A 551 -16.85 -24.72 -23.47
N SER A 552 -16.67 -24.69 -24.80
CA SER A 552 -15.53 -25.33 -25.46
C SER A 552 -14.19 -24.78 -24.97
N PHE A 553 -14.10 -23.46 -24.81
CA PHE A 553 -12.92 -22.78 -24.29
C PHE A 553 -12.62 -23.14 -22.84
N LEU A 554 -13.61 -23.02 -21.95
CA LEU A 554 -13.47 -23.33 -20.52
C LEU A 554 -13.15 -24.82 -20.29
N THR A 555 -13.71 -25.72 -21.10
CA THR A 555 -13.40 -27.16 -21.04
C THR A 555 -11.93 -27.43 -21.38
N LYS A 556 -11.37 -26.73 -22.39
CA LYS A 556 -9.94 -26.83 -22.69
C LYS A 556 -9.11 -26.29 -21.53
N LEU A 557 -9.48 -25.13 -20.98
CA LEU A 557 -8.76 -24.49 -19.89
C LEU A 557 -8.74 -25.38 -18.63
N GLN A 558 -9.86 -26.05 -18.33
CA GLN A 558 -9.99 -27.02 -17.24
C GLN A 558 -9.02 -28.21 -17.38
N ASN A 559 -8.61 -28.59 -18.59
CA ASN A 559 -7.63 -29.67 -18.77
C ASN A 559 -6.17 -29.19 -18.60
N THR A 560 -5.95 -27.88 -18.60
CA THR A 560 -4.61 -27.26 -18.53
C THR A 560 -4.28 -26.78 -17.13
N ILE A 561 -5.25 -26.17 -16.45
CA ILE A 561 -5.13 -25.68 -15.07
C ILE A 561 -5.05 -26.88 -14.12
N LYS A 562 -4.10 -26.83 -13.18
CA LYS A 562 -3.85 -27.92 -12.23
C LYS A 562 -3.97 -27.54 -10.77
N ASP A 563 -3.96 -26.24 -10.44
CA ASP A 563 -4.12 -25.81 -9.06
C ASP A 563 -5.58 -25.80 -8.65
N ASP A 564 -5.81 -26.27 -7.43
CA ASP A 564 -7.14 -26.49 -6.85
C ASP A 564 -8.00 -25.23 -6.81
N LYS A 565 -7.38 -24.08 -6.51
CA LYS A 565 -8.08 -22.79 -6.38
C LYS A 565 -8.63 -22.31 -7.72
N SER A 566 -7.78 -22.26 -8.74
CA SER A 566 -8.15 -21.86 -10.10
C SER A 566 -9.15 -22.85 -10.71
N GLN A 567 -8.96 -24.15 -10.45
CA GLN A 567 -9.88 -25.17 -10.94
C GLN A 567 -11.28 -25.05 -10.31
N THR A 568 -11.34 -24.71 -9.02
CA THR A 568 -12.58 -24.47 -8.29
C THR A 568 -13.33 -23.26 -8.85
N LEU A 569 -12.64 -22.12 -9.02
CA LEU A 569 -13.24 -20.92 -9.60
C LEU A 569 -13.77 -21.16 -11.02
N LEU A 570 -13.02 -21.91 -11.84
CA LEU A 570 -13.43 -22.28 -13.18
C LEU A 570 -14.70 -23.16 -13.18
N ASN A 571 -14.79 -24.14 -12.27
CA ASN A 571 -15.99 -24.98 -12.12
C ASN A 571 -17.20 -24.12 -11.73
N LEU A 572 -17.04 -23.22 -10.75
CA LEU A 572 -18.12 -22.32 -10.32
C LEU A 572 -18.60 -21.44 -11.47
N THR A 573 -17.67 -20.86 -12.24
CA THR A 573 -17.98 -20.06 -13.43
C THR A 573 -18.79 -20.86 -14.44
N MET A 574 -18.36 -22.08 -14.78
CA MET A 574 -19.07 -22.95 -15.71
C MET A 574 -20.48 -23.33 -15.20
N GLY A 575 -20.60 -23.61 -13.91
CA GLY A 575 -21.88 -23.97 -13.28
C GLY A 575 -22.88 -22.82 -13.25
N LEU A 576 -22.40 -21.61 -12.96
CA LEU A 576 -23.20 -20.39 -12.98
C LEU A 576 -23.64 -20.00 -14.40
N MET A 577 -22.77 -20.16 -15.39
CA MET A 577 -23.16 -20.00 -16.79
C MET A 577 -24.24 -21.00 -17.20
N ALA A 578 -24.12 -22.26 -16.77
CA ALA A 578 -25.13 -23.28 -17.01
C ALA A 578 -26.47 -22.92 -16.35
N LEU A 579 -26.47 -22.42 -15.11
CA LEU A 579 -27.68 -21.91 -14.46
C LEU A 579 -28.34 -20.79 -15.27
N ARG A 580 -27.56 -19.79 -15.71
CA ARG A 580 -28.06 -18.68 -16.53
C ARG A 580 -28.67 -19.16 -17.85
N ASN A 581 -28.14 -20.23 -18.42
CA ASN A 581 -28.63 -20.85 -19.66
C ASN A 581 -29.71 -21.91 -19.44
N GLU A 582 -30.21 -22.07 -18.21
CA GLU A 582 -31.23 -23.06 -17.82
C GLU A 582 -30.80 -24.53 -18.05
N GLU A 583 -29.49 -24.81 -17.99
CA GLU A 583 -28.90 -26.14 -18.18
C GLU A 583 -28.69 -26.86 -16.82
N ALA A 584 -29.78 -27.30 -16.19
CA ALA A 584 -29.78 -27.81 -14.81
C ALA A 584 -28.78 -28.96 -14.53
N GLU A 585 -28.64 -29.93 -15.44
CA GLU A 585 -27.70 -31.04 -15.26
C GLU A 585 -26.24 -30.59 -15.33
N LEU A 586 -25.93 -29.60 -16.18
CA LEU A 586 -24.59 -29.06 -16.30
C LEU A 586 -24.24 -28.16 -15.12
N ALA A 587 -25.22 -27.36 -14.66
CA ALA A 587 -25.12 -26.61 -13.42
C ALA A 587 -24.82 -27.54 -12.25
N LYS A 588 -25.55 -28.65 -12.12
CA LYS A 588 -25.34 -29.65 -11.06
C LYS A 588 -23.93 -30.21 -11.10
N LYS A 589 -23.52 -30.70 -12.27
CA LYS A 589 -22.20 -31.27 -12.48
C LYS A 589 -21.07 -30.37 -12.00
N TYR A 590 -21.13 -29.07 -12.28
CA TYR A 590 -20.03 -28.15 -12.00
C TYR A 590 -20.12 -27.48 -10.63
N LEU A 591 -21.32 -27.08 -10.20
CA LEU A 591 -21.52 -26.42 -8.90
C LEU A 591 -21.30 -27.36 -7.71
N THR A 592 -21.66 -28.64 -7.85
CA THR A 592 -21.43 -29.63 -6.78
C THR A 592 -20.07 -30.32 -6.87
N LYS A 593 -19.20 -29.92 -7.82
CA LYS A 593 -17.88 -30.50 -7.95
C LYS A 593 -16.95 -29.95 -6.88
N ASP A 594 -16.33 -30.86 -6.13
CA ASP A 594 -15.35 -30.56 -5.08
C ASP A 594 -15.90 -29.60 -3.99
N GLN A 595 -17.17 -29.77 -3.57
CA GLN A 595 -17.80 -28.91 -2.54
C GLN A 595 -16.98 -28.79 -1.25
N LYS A 596 -16.36 -29.88 -0.78
CA LYS A 596 -15.47 -29.83 0.39
C LYS A 596 -14.28 -28.88 0.18
N LEU A 597 -13.68 -28.93 -1.01
CA LEU A 597 -12.58 -28.04 -1.39
C LEU A 597 -13.06 -26.60 -1.54
N GLN A 598 -14.26 -26.38 -2.08
CA GLN A 598 -14.86 -25.04 -2.14
C GLN A 598 -14.99 -24.42 -0.74
N ILE A 599 -15.53 -25.16 0.22
CA ILE A 599 -15.70 -24.69 1.61
C ILE A 599 -14.33 -24.55 2.30
N GLN A 600 -13.40 -25.48 2.06
CA GLN A 600 -12.02 -25.39 2.56
C GLN A 600 -11.32 -24.13 2.03
N LEU A 601 -11.42 -23.82 0.74
CA LEU A 601 -10.83 -22.62 0.15
C LEU A 601 -11.43 -21.33 0.71
N ILE A 602 -12.70 -21.34 1.10
CA ILE A 602 -13.32 -20.23 1.84
C ILE A 602 -12.76 -20.16 3.28
N ALA A 603 -12.63 -21.30 3.96
CA ALA A 603 -12.17 -21.39 5.35
C ALA A 603 -10.68 -21.04 5.54
N GLU A 604 -9.83 -21.45 4.60
CA GLU A 604 -8.39 -21.16 4.58
C GLU A 604 -8.09 -19.71 4.19
N ASP A 605 -9.05 -19.04 3.56
CA ASP A 605 -8.91 -17.66 3.14
C ASP A 605 -9.14 -16.69 4.30
N ARG A 606 -8.10 -16.51 5.12
CA ARG A 606 -8.10 -15.52 6.21
C ARG A 606 -7.74 -14.10 5.73
N ASN A 607 -7.19 -13.95 4.53
CA ASN A 607 -6.30 -12.84 4.19
C ASN A 607 -6.39 -12.34 2.74
N GLU A 608 -7.05 -13.06 1.84
CA GLU A 608 -7.33 -12.56 0.51
C GLU A 608 -8.73 -11.97 0.53
N LYS A 609 -8.81 -10.65 0.71
CA LYS A 609 -10.00 -9.84 0.35
C LYS A 609 -10.49 -10.06 -1.11
N TRP A 610 -9.88 -10.99 -1.85
CA TRP A 610 -9.96 -11.23 -3.28
C TRP A 610 -10.33 -12.66 -3.67
N ASN A 611 -10.60 -13.58 -2.72
CA ASN A 611 -11.13 -14.88 -3.11
C ASN A 611 -12.63 -14.73 -3.43
N ASN A 612 -12.93 -14.32 -4.66
CA ASN A 612 -14.29 -14.19 -5.17
C ASN A 612 -15.06 -15.53 -5.18
N VAL A 613 -14.40 -16.66 -4.88
CA VAL A 613 -14.99 -18.00 -4.77
C VAL A 613 -16.25 -17.99 -3.90
N TRP A 614 -16.22 -17.34 -2.73
CA TRP A 614 -17.40 -17.26 -1.87
C TRP A 614 -18.58 -16.54 -2.55
N LYS A 615 -18.31 -15.52 -3.38
CA LYS A 615 -19.34 -14.78 -4.12
C LYS A 615 -20.03 -15.67 -5.14
N TYR A 616 -19.24 -16.38 -5.94
CA TYR A 616 -19.78 -17.31 -6.94
C TYR A 616 -20.62 -18.41 -6.27
N ILE A 617 -20.20 -18.90 -5.12
CA ILE A 617 -20.94 -19.90 -4.32
C ILE A 617 -22.22 -19.30 -3.75
N PHE A 618 -22.16 -18.09 -3.19
CA PHE A 618 -23.33 -17.40 -2.66
C PHE A 618 -24.39 -17.16 -3.74
N ILE A 619 -23.98 -16.74 -4.95
CA ILE A 619 -24.87 -16.60 -6.10
C ILE A 619 -25.54 -17.94 -6.43
N ALA A 620 -24.73 -19.01 -6.46
CA ALA A 620 -25.24 -20.35 -6.73
C ALA A 620 -26.21 -20.83 -5.65
N LEU A 621 -25.91 -20.64 -4.36
CA LEU A 621 -26.72 -21.13 -3.24
C LEU A 621 -28.05 -20.39 -3.08
N THR A 622 -28.09 -19.13 -3.48
CA THR A 622 -29.28 -18.30 -3.36
C THR A 622 -30.17 -18.34 -4.62
N ASP A 623 -29.73 -18.99 -5.70
CA ASP A 623 -30.56 -19.20 -6.89
C ASP A 623 -31.59 -20.32 -6.63
N LYS A 624 -32.89 -20.04 -6.83
CA LYS A 624 -33.97 -21.01 -6.58
C LYS A 624 -33.89 -22.24 -7.48
N ASN A 625 -33.22 -22.14 -8.63
CA ASN A 625 -33.02 -23.24 -9.56
C ASN A 625 -31.68 -23.96 -9.33
N SER A 626 -30.98 -23.62 -8.25
CA SER A 626 -29.69 -24.22 -7.93
C SER A 626 -29.83 -25.70 -7.56
N PRO A 627 -28.98 -26.57 -8.13
CA PRO A 627 -28.94 -27.98 -7.77
C PRO A 627 -28.09 -28.26 -6.53
N ILE A 628 -27.52 -27.23 -5.89
CA ILE A 628 -26.75 -27.38 -4.65
C ILE A 628 -27.72 -27.60 -3.48
N ASP A 629 -27.45 -28.61 -2.65
CA ASP A 629 -28.08 -28.75 -1.35
C ASP A 629 -27.57 -27.66 -0.40
N ALA A 630 -28.30 -26.54 -0.35
CA ALA A 630 -27.93 -25.38 0.44
C ALA A 630 -27.85 -25.69 1.95
N LYS A 631 -28.62 -26.66 2.44
CA LYS A 631 -28.60 -27.06 3.85
C LYS A 631 -27.32 -27.80 4.19
N ALA A 632 -26.98 -28.83 3.41
CA ALA A 632 -25.73 -29.57 3.61
C ALA A 632 -24.49 -28.67 3.48
N TYR A 633 -24.54 -27.69 2.55
CA TYR A 633 -23.46 -26.73 2.36
C TYR A 633 -23.33 -25.77 3.55
N SER A 634 -24.46 -25.24 4.03
CA SER A 634 -24.53 -24.40 5.23
C SER A 634 -23.97 -25.12 6.46
N ASP A 635 -24.39 -26.35 6.71
CA ASP A 635 -24.02 -27.10 7.92
C ASP A 635 -22.50 -27.38 7.95
N GLU A 636 -21.91 -27.73 6.80
CA GLU A 636 -20.45 -27.94 6.69
C GLU A 636 -19.67 -26.63 6.80
N MET A 637 -20.19 -25.52 6.27
CA MET A 637 -19.59 -24.19 6.41
C MET A 637 -19.58 -23.74 7.88
N ILE A 638 -20.69 -23.92 8.60
CA ILE A 638 -20.79 -23.63 10.03
C ILE A 638 -19.77 -24.46 10.81
N ARG A 639 -19.72 -25.78 10.57
CA ARG A 639 -18.77 -26.69 11.24
C ARG A 639 -17.32 -26.24 11.04
N LEU A 640 -16.92 -25.94 9.80
CA LEU A 640 -15.56 -25.48 9.50
C LEU A 640 -15.28 -24.08 10.06
N ALA A 641 -16.28 -23.21 10.10
CA ALA A 641 -16.16 -21.90 10.70
C ALA A 641 -15.88 -22.00 12.20
N GLU A 642 -16.59 -22.88 12.92
CA GLU A 642 -16.37 -23.16 14.34
C GLU A 642 -14.99 -23.78 14.59
N GLU A 643 -14.59 -24.79 13.80
CA GLU A 643 -13.27 -25.44 13.92
C GLU A 643 -12.10 -24.48 13.71
N ASN A 644 -12.29 -23.46 12.87
CA ASN A 644 -11.25 -22.49 12.53
C ASN A 644 -11.40 -21.13 13.25
N ASN A 645 -12.42 -20.99 14.10
CA ASN A 645 -12.77 -19.75 14.80
C ASN A 645 -12.97 -18.55 13.85
N ARG A 646 -13.80 -18.75 12.80
CA ARG A 646 -14.12 -17.79 11.72
C ARG A 646 -15.54 -17.25 11.86
N GLU A 647 -15.72 -16.14 12.58
CA GLU A 647 -17.04 -15.53 12.82
C GLU A 647 -17.75 -15.07 11.53
N ASP A 648 -16.99 -14.60 10.55
CA ASP A 648 -17.48 -14.16 9.24
C ASP A 648 -18.12 -15.31 8.44
N LEU A 649 -17.47 -16.48 8.43
CA LEU A 649 -17.99 -17.68 7.76
C LEU A 649 -19.15 -18.31 8.51
N LEU A 650 -19.13 -18.22 9.84
CA LEU A 650 -20.24 -18.66 10.68
C LEU A 650 -21.50 -17.86 10.36
N LEU A 651 -21.38 -16.54 10.22
CA LEU A 651 -22.48 -15.67 9.80
C LEU A 651 -23.03 -16.08 8.43
N ILE A 652 -22.15 -16.19 7.42
CA ILE A 652 -22.57 -16.53 6.05
C ILE A 652 -23.27 -17.90 6.02
N GLY A 653 -22.70 -18.90 6.72
CA GLY A 653 -23.29 -20.23 6.82
C GLY A 653 -24.68 -20.19 7.43
N LYS A 654 -24.87 -19.46 8.54
CA LYS A 654 -26.19 -19.30 9.18
C LYS A 654 -27.20 -18.57 8.27
N ILE A 655 -26.80 -17.53 7.54
CA ILE A 655 -27.65 -16.84 6.56
C ILE A 655 -28.11 -17.80 5.45
N ILE A 656 -27.20 -18.60 4.90
CA ILE A 656 -27.54 -19.61 3.88
C ILE A 656 -28.54 -20.63 4.44
N SER A 657 -28.37 -21.05 5.70
CA SER A 657 -29.32 -21.94 6.39
C SER A 657 -30.71 -21.32 6.50
N ALA A 658 -30.79 -20.05 6.92
CA ALA A 658 -32.06 -19.34 7.04
C ALA A 658 -32.76 -19.19 5.67
N LEU A 659 -32.00 -18.85 4.62
CA LEU A 659 -32.50 -18.77 3.24
C LEU A 659 -33.01 -20.12 2.71
N HIS A 660 -32.35 -21.22 3.07
CA HIS A 660 -32.84 -22.56 2.75
C HIS A 660 -34.21 -22.82 3.39
N TYR A 661 -34.36 -22.53 4.69
CA TYR A 661 -35.65 -22.71 5.37
C TYR A 661 -36.76 -21.83 4.77
N GLN A 662 -36.45 -20.61 4.35
CA GLN A 662 -37.43 -19.76 3.63
C GLN A 662 -37.85 -20.34 2.29
N ASN A 663 -36.91 -20.86 1.50
CA ASN A 663 -37.22 -21.49 0.21
C ASN A 663 -38.10 -22.73 0.38
N ASP A 664 -37.95 -23.45 1.49
CA ASP A 664 -38.78 -24.60 1.88
C ASP A 664 -40.10 -24.19 2.58
N ASN A 665 -40.42 -22.89 2.63
CA ASN A 665 -41.57 -22.28 3.33
C ASN A 665 -41.62 -22.52 4.85
N ASN A 666 -40.47 -22.81 5.48
CA ASN A 666 -40.32 -22.94 6.93
C ASN A 666 -39.87 -21.62 7.57
N ILE A 667 -40.79 -20.65 7.61
CA ILE A 667 -40.49 -19.26 7.98
C ILE A 667 -40.08 -19.12 9.46
N GLU A 668 -40.65 -19.91 10.37
CA GLU A 668 -40.36 -19.82 11.80
C GLU A 668 -38.88 -20.13 12.11
N GLN A 669 -38.33 -21.18 11.52
CA GLN A 669 -36.92 -21.54 11.71
C GLN A 669 -35.97 -20.52 11.08
N ALA A 670 -36.33 -19.94 9.94
CA ALA A 670 -35.54 -18.86 9.35
C ALA A 670 -35.50 -17.63 10.27
N GLU A 671 -36.65 -17.24 10.84
CA GLU A 671 -36.74 -16.09 11.75
C GLU A 671 -35.96 -16.30 13.06
N GLU A 672 -35.92 -17.53 13.58
CA GLU A 672 -35.11 -17.89 14.75
C GLU A 672 -33.62 -17.64 14.47
N ILE A 673 -33.11 -18.13 13.34
CA ILE A 673 -31.71 -17.94 12.94
C ILE A 673 -31.37 -16.46 12.74
N PHE A 674 -32.23 -15.69 12.07
CA PHE A 674 -31.99 -14.24 11.92
C PHE A 674 -31.97 -13.51 13.26
N SER A 675 -32.80 -13.94 14.21
CA SER A 675 -32.82 -13.37 15.56
C SER A 675 -31.54 -13.69 16.33
N GLU A 676 -31.04 -14.93 16.26
CA GLU A 676 -29.74 -15.29 16.86
C GLU A 676 -28.57 -14.48 16.28
N LEU A 677 -28.66 -14.13 15.00
CA LEU A 677 -27.66 -13.30 14.31
C LEU A 677 -27.81 -11.81 14.62
N GLY A 678 -28.87 -11.39 15.31
CA GLY A 678 -29.13 -9.97 15.59
C GLY A 678 -29.59 -9.18 14.38
N ILE A 679 -30.10 -9.85 13.34
CA ILE A 679 -30.56 -9.23 12.10
C ILE A 679 -31.99 -8.70 12.30
N PRO A 680 -32.22 -7.37 12.26
CA PRO A 680 -33.57 -6.83 12.38
C PRO A 680 -34.43 -7.23 11.18
N LYS A 681 -35.71 -7.53 11.43
CA LYS A 681 -36.67 -7.86 10.37
C LYS A 681 -36.76 -6.72 9.33
N GLU A 682 -36.54 -7.03 8.06
CA GLU A 682 -36.53 -6.10 6.92
C GLU A 682 -37.87 -5.38 6.77
N THR A 683 -38.98 -6.10 7.01
CA THR A 683 -40.34 -5.54 7.03
C THR A 683 -40.57 -4.45 8.07
N LYS A 684 -39.63 -4.23 9.00
CA LYS A 684 -39.67 -3.14 10.00
C LYS A 684 -38.92 -1.90 9.55
N TRP A 685 -38.15 -1.98 8.47
CA TRP A 685 -37.43 -0.85 7.92
C TRP A 685 -38.35 0.01 7.06
N GLN A 686 -38.16 1.31 7.23
CA GLN A 686 -38.71 2.32 6.33
C GLN A 686 -37.57 2.92 5.53
N VAL A 687 -37.80 3.15 4.25
CA VAL A 687 -36.84 3.78 3.35
C VAL A 687 -37.35 5.09 2.79
N SER A 688 -36.41 5.98 2.46
CA SER A 688 -36.67 7.26 1.83
C SER A 688 -35.58 7.56 0.80
N GLY A 689 -35.97 7.94 -0.40
CA GLY A 689 -35.08 8.10 -1.55
C GLY A 689 -35.78 7.72 -2.87
N PRO A 690 -35.03 7.58 -3.98
CA PRO A 690 -33.65 7.99 -4.12
C PRO A 690 -33.55 9.53 -4.14
N TYR A 691 -32.57 10.07 -3.44
CA TYR A 691 -32.21 11.48 -3.48
C TYR A 691 -31.06 11.69 -4.45
N PHE A 692 -31.19 12.69 -5.31
CA PHE A 692 -30.18 13.06 -6.30
C PHE A 692 -29.69 14.47 -6.02
N ASP A 693 -28.40 14.71 -6.22
CA ASP A 693 -27.84 16.06 -6.29
C ASP A 693 -27.29 16.29 -7.70
N LYS A 694 -27.65 17.42 -8.31
CA LYS A 694 -27.19 17.83 -9.65
C LYS A 694 -25.79 18.44 -9.63
N ASN A 695 -25.27 18.84 -8.46
CA ASN A 695 -24.06 19.65 -8.34
C ASN A 695 -22.99 19.06 -7.41
N SER A 696 -23.25 18.00 -6.63
CA SER A 696 -22.22 17.32 -5.85
C SER A 696 -22.64 15.92 -5.40
N PHE A 697 -21.87 14.89 -5.76
CA PHE A 697 -21.93 13.60 -5.08
C PHE A 697 -21.16 13.73 -3.76
N SER A 698 -21.76 14.39 -2.77
CA SER A 698 -21.14 14.56 -1.48
C SER A 698 -21.75 13.58 -0.49
N TYR A 699 -20.93 12.65 -0.03
CA TYR A 699 -21.18 11.82 1.15
C TYR A 699 -21.67 12.65 2.36
N ASP A 700 -21.20 13.89 2.42
CA ASP A 700 -21.56 14.90 3.41
C ASP A 700 -22.76 15.77 3.04
N HIS A 701 -23.34 15.60 1.84
CA HIS A 701 -24.55 16.31 1.46
C HIS A 701 -25.73 15.88 2.35
N THR A 702 -26.29 16.84 3.06
CA THR A 702 -27.41 16.64 3.97
C THR A 702 -28.73 16.67 3.19
N PHE A 703 -29.41 15.53 3.12
CA PHE A 703 -30.78 15.47 2.59
C PHE A 703 -31.82 15.62 3.71
N GLN A 704 -33.09 15.80 3.32
CA GLN A 704 -34.20 16.02 4.25
C GLN A 704 -34.30 15.00 5.41
N PRO A 705 -34.00 13.69 5.25
CA PRO A 705 -34.05 12.74 6.36
C PRO A 705 -33.07 13.05 7.51
N GLU A 706 -32.00 13.79 7.25
CA GLU A 706 -31.01 14.22 8.25
C GLU A 706 -31.44 15.49 9.01
N LEU A 707 -32.42 16.24 8.48
CA LEU A 707 -32.87 17.50 9.07
C LEU A 707 -33.99 17.27 10.08
N THR A 708 -33.78 17.68 11.33
CA THR A 708 -34.80 17.63 12.38
C THR A 708 -35.83 18.76 12.19
N GLY A 709 -36.97 18.45 11.57
CA GLY A 709 -38.03 19.43 11.34
C GLY A 709 -39.29 18.85 10.69
N ASN A 710 -40.44 19.48 10.95
CA ASN A 710 -41.82 19.00 10.71
C ASN A 710 -42.26 18.86 9.24
N ASN A 711 -41.33 18.64 8.29
CA ASN A 711 -41.69 18.33 6.91
C ASN A 711 -42.14 16.87 6.81
N LYS A 712 -43.24 16.62 6.09
CA LYS A 712 -43.68 15.25 5.76
C LYS A 712 -42.57 14.53 4.99
N GLN A 713 -41.80 13.70 5.69
CA GLN A 713 -40.81 12.82 5.10
C GLN A 713 -41.54 11.66 4.40
N ASN A 714 -41.22 11.39 3.13
CA ASN A 714 -41.76 10.26 2.37
C ASN A 714 -41.00 8.99 2.77
N TRP A 715 -41.39 8.41 3.91
CA TRP A 715 -40.95 7.09 4.35
C TRP A 715 -41.92 6.03 3.86
N HIS A 716 -41.38 4.95 3.31
CA HIS A 716 -42.14 3.80 2.83
C HIS A 716 -41.55 2.53 3.42
N PHE A 717 -42.37 1.59 3.88
CA PHE A 717 -41.86 0.29 4.30
C PHE A 717 -41.27 -0.47 3.11
N ILE A 718 -40.17 -1.18 3.33
CA ILE A 718 -39.63 -2.14 2.35
C ILE A 718 -40.34 -3.49 2.51
N ASN A 719 -40.61 -4.13 1.37
CA ASN A 719 -41.05 -5.52 1.32
C ASN A 719 -40.61 -6.13 -0.01
N ASP A 720 -39.50 -6.84 0.02
CA ASP A 720 -38.89 -7.57 -1.11
C ASP A 720 -39.33 -9.05 -1.19
N GLY A 721 -40.05 -9.52 -0.17
CA GLY A 721 -40.57 -10.88 -0.10
C GLY A 721 -39.53 -11.95 0.27
N ILE A 722 -38.29 -11.57 0.61
CA ILE A 722 -37.22 -12.49 1.02
C ILE A 722 -36.41 -11.81 2.13
N GLN A 723 -36.56 -12.27 3.37
CA GLN A 723 -35.69 -11.82 4.47
C GLN A 723 -34.35 -12.53 4.36
N ASP A 724 -33.31 -11.89 3.84
CA ASP A 724 -31.96 -12.46 3.73
C ASP A 724 -30.91 -11.73 4.59
N GLY A 725 -31.36 -10.70 5.31
CA GLY A 725 -30.57 -9.83 6.16
C GLY A 725 -29.97 -8.64 5.43
N TYR A 726 -30.04 -8.61 4.09
CA TYR A 726 -29.53 -7.54 3.25
C TYR A 726 -30.68 -6.68 2.72
N LEU A 727 -30.75 -5.44 3.19
CA LEU A 727 -31.77 -4.51 2.75
C LEU A 727 -31.41 -3.95 1.36
N ASP A 728 -32.09 -4.46 0.33
CA ASP A 728 -31.88 -4.07 -1.08
C ASP A 728 -32.74 -2.86 -1.47
N PHE A 729 -32.10 -1.71 -1.72
CA PHE A 729 -32.80 -0.50 -2.12
C PHE A 729 -33.39 -0.55 -3.54
N ASN A 730 -32.93 -1.45 -4.40
CA ASN A 730 -33.41 -1.57 -5.79
C ASN A 730 -34.85 -2.08 -5.89
N GLN A 731 -35.37 -2.68 -4.83
CA GLN A 731 -36.75 -3.18 -4.78
C GLN A 731 -37.75 -2.03 -4.76
N ASN A 732 -37.39 -0.92 -4.11
CA ASN A 732 -38.26 0.23 -3.92
C ASN A 732 -37.90 1.42 -4.82
N PHE A 733 -36.67 1.49 -5.32
CA PHE A 733 -36.20 2.56 -6.18
C PHE A 733 -35.82 1.99 -7.55
N SER A 734 -36.21 2.67 -8.64
CA SER A 734 -35.66 2.36 -9.96
C SER A 734 -34.13 2.35 -9.88
N LYS A 735 -33.43 1.49 -10.64
CA LYS A 735 -31.96 1.51 -10.70
C LYS A 735 -31.48 2.94 -10.92
N SER A 736 -30.85 3.48 -9.89
CA SER A 736 -30.53 4.89 -9.76
C SER A 736 -29.09 4.97 -9.33
N ASP A 737 -28.21 5.02 -10.31
CA ASP A 737 -26.81 5.34 -10.09
C ASP A 737 -26.71 6.78 -9.52
N TRP A 738 -25.68 7.03 -8.72
CA TRP A 738 -25.43 8.33 -8.08
C TRP A 738 -26.60 8.85 -7.24
N ALA A 739 -27.22 7.96 -6.46
CA ALA A 739 -28.35 8.26 -5.62
C ALA A 739 -28.05 8.02 -4.14
N THR A 740 -28.69 8.76 -3.26
CA THR A 740 -28.67 8.52 -1.82
C THR A 740 -30.02 8.01 -1.35
N ALA A 741 -30.02 7.02 -0.46
CA ALA A 741 -31.21 6.54 0.22
C ALA A 741 -30.93 6.45 1.71
N TYR A 742 -32.01 6.53 2.44
CA TYR A 742 -32.02 6.37 3.88
C TYR A 742 -32.91 5.21 4.22
N ALA A 743 -32.49 4.42 5.19
CA ALA A 743 -33.31 3.43 5.86
C ALA A 743 -33.37 3.77 7.34
N GLN A 744 -34.53 3.61 7.97
CA GLN A 744 -34.68 3.75 9.42
C GLN A 744 -35.51 2.61 10.01
N THR A 745 -35.21 2.29 11.25
CA THR A 745 -35.98 1.34 12.06
C THR A 745 -35.96 1.77 13.53
N TYR A 746 -36.81 1.15 14.35
CA TYR A 746 -36.91 1.43 15.78
C TYR A 746 -36.72 0.15 16.59
N VAL A 747 -35.79 0.19 17.53
CA VAL A 747 -35.43 -0.94 18.40
C VAL A 747 -35.90 -0.65 19.80
N TYR A 748 -36.78 -1.49 20.33
CA TYR A 748 -37.26 -1.37 21.70
C TYR A 748 -36.40 -2.20 22.64
N VAL A 749 -35.90 -1.60 23.72
CA VAL A 749 -35.26 -2.33 24.83
C VAL A 749 -35.98 -2.01 26.15
N PRO A 750 -36.24 -3.01 27.01
CA PRO A 750 -36.95 -2.79 28.28
C PRO A 750 -36.10 -2.07 29.33
N GLU A 751 -34.78 -2.20 29.23
CA GLU A 751 -33.79 -1.56 30.07
C GLU A 751 -32.57 -1.17 29.24
N GLU A 752 -31.60 -0.48 29.84
CA GLU A 752 -30.40 -0.03 29.14
C GLU A 752 -29.53 -1.24 28.73
N HIS A 753 -29.13 -1.29 27.47
CA HIS A 753 -28.29 -2.37 26.93
C HIS A 753 -27.08 -1.78 26.21
N SER A 754 -25.88 -2.27 26.54
CA SER A 754 -24.68 -2.02 25.75
C SER A 754 -24.60 -3.05 24.63
N VAL A 755 -24.55 -2.59 23.38
CA VAL A 755 -24.58 -3.44 22.18
C VAL A 755 -23.53 -2.98 21.18
N GLU A 756 -23.25 -3.83 20.21
CA GLU A 756 -22.53 -3.51 18.99
C GLU A 756 -23.51 -3.40 17.83
N ILE A 757 -23.50 -2.28 17.11
CA ILE A 757 -24.14 -2.20 15.79
C ILE A 757 -23.07 -2.56 14.77
N ARG A 758 -23.30 -3.64 14.04
CA ARG A 758 -22.43 -4.14 12.97
C ARG A 758 -23.13 -3.91 11.64
N ILE A 759 -22.44 -3.28 10.71
CA ILE A 759 -23.01 -2.88 9.42
C ILE A 759 -22.04 -3.24 8.30
N GLY A 760 -22.58 -3.78 7.20
CA GLY A 760 -21.85 -3.97 5.96
C GLY A 760 -22.63 -3.40 4.78
N SER A 761 -21.91 -2.75 3.88
CA SER A 761 -22.45 -2.21 2.63
C SER A 761 -21.31 -2.25 1.62
N ASP A 762 -21.64 -2.56 0.38
CA ASP A 762 -20.74 -2.43 -0.77
C ASP A 762 -20.48 -0.95 -1.13
N GLU A 763 -21.29 -0.05 -0.57
CA GLU A 763 -21.27 1.38 -0.81
C GLU A 763 -20.93 2.19 0.44
N SER A 764 -20.73 3.49 0.26
CA SER A 764 -20.46 4.39 1.39
C SER A 764 -21.72 4.60 2.24
N PHE A 765 -21.57 4.60 3.56
CA PHE A 765 -22.71 4.74 4.47
C PHE A 765 -22.43 5.62 5.71
N LYS A 766 -23.51 6.07 6.33
CA LYS A 766 -23.53 6.73 7.65
C LYS A 766 -24.62 6.14 8.51
N LEU A 767 -24.38 6.03 9.82
CA LEU A 767 -25.30 5.47 10.80
C LEU A 767 -25.52 6.47 11.95
N TRP A 768 -26.78 6.74 12.25
CA TRP A 768 -27.24 7.53 13.38
C TRP A 768 -28.02 6.65 14.38
N LEU A 769 -27.78 6.89 15.66
CA LEU A 769 -28.56 6.36 16.79
C LEU A 769 -29.19 7.52 17.55
N ASN A 770 -30.53 7.53 17.64
CA ASN A 770 -31.30 8.59 18.29
C ASN A 770 -30.86 9.99 17.81
N ASP A 771 -30.76 10.13 16.48
CA ASP A 771 -30.35 11.33 15.75
C ASP A 771 -28.89 11.78 15.99
N ASN A 772 -28.07 11.01 16.71
CA ASN A 772 -26.63 11.23 16.84
C ASN A 772 -25.88 10.36 15.84
N LEU A 773 -24.99 10.96 15.03
CA LEU A 773 -24.11 10.20 14.13
C LEU A 773 -23.13 9.38 14.98
N VAL A 774 -23.17 8.06 14.84
CA VAL A 774 -22.33 7.13 15.62
C VAL A 774 -21.27 6.45 14.76
N LEU A 775 -21.48 6.33 13.46
CA LEU A 775 -20.55 5.68 12.55
C LEU A 775 -20.68 6.27 11.13
N SER A 776 -19.55 6.40 10.45
CA SER A 776 -19.43 7.04 9.14
C SER A 776 -18.31 6.35 8.37
N ARG A 777 -18.62 5.68 7.25
CA ARG A 777 -17.65 5.07 6.34
C ARG A 777 -17.78 5.60 4.91
N TYR A 778 -16.68 6.14 4.37
CA TYR A 778 -16.55 6.58 2.98
C TYR A 778 -15.50 5.69 2.30
N LEU A 779 -15.87 5.06 1.18
CA LEU A 779 -15.14 4.06 0.36
C LEU A 779 -15.66 2.61 0.45
N GLU A 780 -15.42 1.91 -0.67
CA GLU A 780 -15.78 0.53 -0.98
C GLU A 780 -15.31 -0.45 0.10
N SER A 781 -16.24 -1.28 0.56
CA SER A 781 -15.88 -2.57 1.16
C SER A 781 -16.45 -3.69 0.31
N ASP A 782 -15.62 -4.71 0.11
CA ASP A 782 -15.94 -5.88 -0.71
C ASP A 782 -16.78 -6.93 0.03
N ILE A 783 -17.13 -6.63 1.28
CA ILE A 783 -17.71 -7.57 2.24
C ILE A 783 -18.97 -6.91 2.83
N PRO A 784 -20.17 -7.36 2.47
CA PRO A 784 -21.41 -6.82 3.00
C PRO A 784 -21.69 -7.26 4.46
N PHE A 785 -20.74 -7.92 5.13
CA PHE A 785 -20.93 -8.55 6.45
C PHE A 785 -20.00 -7.94 7.49
N ASP A 786 -20.56 -7.39 8.57
CA ASP A 786 -19.87 -6.83 9.74
C ASP A 786 -18.67 -5.91 9.41
N ASP A 787 -18.74 -5.23 8.26
CA ASP A 787 -17.65 -4.44 7.71
C ASP A 787 -17.19 -3.32 8.65
N ALA A 788 -18.13 -2.72 9.37
CA ALA A 788 -17.85 -1.78 10.43
C ALA A 788 -18.70 -2.09 11.66
N THR A 789 -18.08 -1.93 12.82
CA THR A 789 -18.72 -2.16 14.13
C THR A 789 -18.59 -0.92 15.00
N VAL A 790 -19.68 -0.54 15.66
CA VAL A 790 -19.68 0.54 16.66
C VAL A 790 -20.36 0.08 17.94
N LYS A 791 -19.67 0.25 19.08
CA LYS A 791 -20.23 0.05 20.41
C LYS A 791 -21.14 1.23 20.77
N VAL A 792 -22.39 0.94 21.12
CA VAL A 792 -23.40 1.93 21.48
C VAL A 792 -24.22 1.48 22.69
N VAL A 793 -24.94 2.42 23.29
CA VAL A 793 -25.87 2.13 24.39
C VAL A 793 -27.30 2.42 23.92
N LEU A 794 -28.14 1.39 23.94
CA LEU A 794 -29.58 1.50 23.73
C LEU A 794 -30.25 1.86 25.05
N ARG A 795 -31.05 2.93 25.05
CA ARG A 795 -31.75 3.41 26.25
C ARG A 795 -33.10 2.72 26.41
N PRO A 796 -33.63 2.59 27.64
CA PRO A 796 -34.97 2.05 27.86
C PRO A 796 -36.02 2.74 26.96
N GLY A 797 -36.84 1.94 26.27
CA GLY A 797 -37.81 2.40 25.27
C GLY A 797 -37.32 2.22 23.84
N TYR A 798 -37.91 2.99 22.92
CA TYR A 798 -37.57 2.95 21.50
C TYR A 798 -36.31 3.76 21.18
N ASN A 799 -35.38 3.12 20.49
CA ASN A 799 -34.18 3.72 19.95
C ASN A 799 -34.28 3.76 18.42
N LYS A 800 -34.10 4.93 17.82
CA LYS A 800 -34.14 5.11 16.37
C LYS A 800 -32.77 4.79 15.78
N LEU A 801 -32.70 3.84 14.86
CA LEU A 801 -31.55 3.65 13.97
C LEU A 801 -31.89 4.25 12.61
N MET A 802 -30.96 5.02 12.05
CA MET A 802 -31.07 5.54 10.69
C MET A 802 -29.75 5.33 9.96
N ILE A 803 -29.81 4.78 8.76
CA ILE A 803 -28.66 4.50 7.91
C ILE A 803 -28.85 5.25 6.59
N LYS A 804 -27.82 5.96 6.17
CA LYS A 804 -27.68 6.54 4.83
C LYS A 804 -26.78 5.62 4.05
N VAL A 805 -27.19 5.23 2.84
CA VAL A 805 -26.32 4.56 1.87
C VAL A 805 -26.32 5.40 0.60
N ILE A 806 -25.16 5.46 -0.03
CA ILE A 806 -24.94 6.30 -1.19
C ILE A 806 -24.53 5.41 -2.35
N ASN A 807 -25.48 5.14 -3.25
CA ASN A 807 -25.25 4.41 -4.48
C ASN A 807 -24.37 5.22 -5.42
N ARG A 808 -23.22 4.68 -5.83
CA ARG A 808 -22.46 5.24 -6.94
C ARG A 808 -22.98 4.67 -8.23
N ILE A 809 -23.08 3.35 -8.33
CA ILE A 809 -23.46 2.62 -9.53
C ILE A 809 -24.06 1.26 -9.16
N HIS A 810 -25.06 0.82 -9.93
CA HIS A 810 -25.70 -0.50 -9.82
C HIS A 810 -26.56 -0.67 -8.57
N GLU A 811 -26.44 -1.84 -7.95
CA GLU A 811 -27.25 -2.27 -6.82
C GLU A 811 -26.63 -1.77 -5.53
N TRP A 812 -27.46 -1.49 -4.53
CA TRP A 812 -27.05 -0.80 -3.33
C TRP A 812 -27.96 -1.22 -2.19
N GLY A 813 -27.38 -1.36 -1.03
CA GLY A 813 -28.06 -1.86 0.15
C GLY A 813 -27.11 -1.97 1.31
N PHE A 814 -27.57 -2.60 2.38
CA PHE A 814 -26.72 -2.87 3.55
C PHE A 814 -27.26 -4.05 4.35
N LEU A 815 -26.35 -4.73 5.05
CA LEU A 815 -26.67 -5.64 6.15
C LEU A 815 -26.45 -4.88 7.46
N CYS A 816 -27.38 -5.00 8.40
CA CYS A 816 -27.25 -4.42 9.74
C CYS A 816 -27.57 -5.48 10.79
N ARG A 817 -26.71 -5.59 11.80
CA ARG A 817 -26.86 -6.45 12.96
C ARG A 817 -26.72 -5.66 14.25
N ILE A 818 -27.48 -6.04 15.26
CA ILE A 818 -27.40 -5.52 16.61
C ILE A 818 -27.03 -6.69 17.49
N THR A 819 -25.86 -6.66 18.11
CA THR A 819 -25.32 -7.82 18.81
C THR A 819 -24.75 -7.48 20.19
N ASP A 820 -24.52 -8.49 21.01
CA ASP A 820 -23.56 -8.43 22.12
C ASP A 820 -22.11 -8.33 21.60
N GLU A 821 -21.14 -8.29 22.52
CA GLU A 821 -19.70 -8.25 22.19
C GLU A 821 -19.15 -9.56 21.60
N HIS A 822 -19.95 -10.62 21.60
CA HIS A 822 -19.64 -11.93 21.02
C HIS A 822 -20.33 -12.14 19.66
N GLY A 823 -21.06 -11.13 19.15
CA GLY A 823 -21.76 -11.21 17.87
C GLY A 823 -23.13 -11.89 17.91
N ASN A 824 -23.71 -12.17 19.08
CA ASN A 824 -25.06 -12.75 19.22
C ASN A 824 -26.12 -11.66 19.30
N GLY A 825 -27.30 -11.89 18.71
CA GLY A 825 -28.40 -10.94 18.57
C GLY A 825 -29.18 -10.54 19.80
#